data_AF-A0A3Q3WC68-F1
#
_entry.id   AF-A0A3Q3WC68-F1
#
_cell.length_a   1.000
_cell.length_b   1.000
_cell.length_c   1.000
_cell.angle_alpha   90.00
_cell.angle_beta   90.00
_cell.angle_gamma   90.00
#
_symmetry.space_group_name_H-M   'P 1'
#
loop_
_entity.id
_entity.type
_entity.pdbx_description
1 polymer ?
#
loop_
_entity_poly.entity_id
_entity_poly.type
_entity_poly.pdbx_seq_one_letter_code
_entity_poly.pdbx_strand_id
1 'polypeptide(L)'
;MKLFVSEGNPHCLKAVAALEVTGVNCEVQYVCHQERAVPFFDHPVLPAMLLSSGMYLFGSNAICQYLFEERRKESNQLCIQWLEWEATELQPALLQALHMAVLQGKGSEVSKVLQGPLKHLDQSLIKGNTAYLTGETVSVADVVLWAALYPFLSDSSLGLGEQKSVKTWFDRGAAMHGFQSAAQKVLQGKGLQGMKSYMQMQPAPQSSQCRDTQPCKSNPAEVSLSYRTENIQRCFSTKLHLHLCLRKHVLPQEGKRNLLVTSALPYVNNVPHLGNIIGCVLSADVFCRYGRLRDWNVLFVCGTDEYGTATENKAIEEGLTPQQICDKYHAVHSSIYKWFQIDFDFFGRTTTEKQTEIAQDIFWRLHKHAFLLEETVEQLCCENCKRFLADRFVEGTCPHCSYPEARGDQCDKCGRLINAVELKEPQCKVCRQTPVVRSSKHLFLDLPKLELQLEQWLDKSTSTGDWTANAKQITRSWLRDGLKPRCITRDLKWGTPVPHPDYKEKVFYVWFDAPIGYLSITANYTDEWEKWWKNPEQVELYNFMAKDNVPFHSVVFPCSLLGAQDNYTLVNHLIATEYLNYEDTKFSKSRGVGVFGDMAKDTGIPSDVWRFYLLYVRPEGQDSAFSWADMATKNNSELLNNLGNFINRAGMFVTKFFEGCVPAMELQQEDKKLLALVGWELQQYIQLMDKVKIRDSLKHILNISRHGNQYIQVNEPWKKVKGGDAERQRSGTVTGVSVNIACLLSVMLFPYMPTVSQTIRDQLNAPEAIISTMLQGSGTFSCTLTAGHRIGTVSPLFQKLEMDQIEALRKRFGGQQVFDAASVPVPAAVAEAVTVIGVDPERAKELTQAVAEQGEKVRTLKAQKAEKAVIAVEVVQLLELKELLALAEGKSPEPAPQKGKKN
;
A
#
# COMPACT_ATOMS: atom_id res chain seq x y z
N MET A 1 -40.53 -6.86 -17.47
CA MET A 1 -39.63 -7.35 -16.39
C MET A 1 -40.31 -8.52 -15.68
N LYS A 2 -39.53 -9.50 -15.21
CA LYS A 2 -40.02 -10.61 -14.37
C LYS A 2 -39.20 -10.69 -13.08
N LEU A 3 -39.85 -10.89 -11.94
CA LEU A 3 -39.24 -11.06 -10.62
C LEU A 3 -39.51 -12.49 -10.12
N PHE A 4 -38.46 -13.29 -10.02
CA PHE A 4 -38.49 -14.65 -9.49
C PHE A 4 -38.31 -14.62 -7.98
N VAL A 5 -39.24 -15.25 -7.25
CA VAL A 5 -39.27 -15.28 -5.77
C VAL A 5 -39.59 -16.68 -5.25
N SER A 6 -39.24 -16.96 -4.01
CA SER A 6 -39.65 -18.18 -3.29
C SER A 6 -40.30 -17.82 -1.96
N GLU A 7 -41.31 -18.60 -1.57
CA GLU A 7 -41.98 -18.50 -0.28
C GLU A 7 -40.99 -18.70 0.87
N GLY A 8 -41.14 -18.00 1.99
CA GLY A 8 -40.27 -18.16 3.16
C GLY A 8 -38.85 -17.59 3.04
N ASN A 9 -38.45 -17.04 1.89
CA ASN A 9 -37.12 -16.46 1.70
C ASN A 9 -37.09 -14.97 2.17
N PRO A 10 -36.26 -14.60 3.18
CA PRO A 10 -36.18 -13.23 3.71
C PRO A 10 -35.69 -12.21 2.69
N HIS A 11 -34.85 -12.60 1.72
CA HIS A 11 -34.40 -11.72 0.65
C HIS A 11 -35.52 -11.46 -0.37
N CYS A 12 -36.40 -12.43 -0.61
CA CYS A 12 -37.57 -12.25 -1.45
C CYS A 12 -38.57 -11.27 -0.82
N LEU A 13 -38.71 -11.26 0.51
CA LEU A 13 -39.54 -10.28 1.23
C LEU A 13 -39.10 -8.83 0.94
N LYS A 14 -37.79 -8.54 0.92
CA LYS A 14 -37.26 -7.23 0.53
C LYS A 14 -37.71 -6.83 -0.89
N ALA A 15 -37.47 -7.70 -1.87
CA ALA A 15 -37.78 -7.42 -3.28
C ALA A 15 -39.28 -7.26 -3.54
N VAL A 16 -40.13 -8.08 -2.93
CA VAL A 16 -41.59 -7.94 -3.03
C VAL A 16 -42.05 -6.65 -2.32
N ALA A 17 -41.53 -6.33 -1.14
CA ALA A 17 -41.87 -5.07 -0.44
C ALA A 17 -41.51 -3.83 -1.28
N ALA A 18 -40.35 -3.83 -1.94
CA ALA A 18 -39.96 -2.75 -2.86
C ALA A 18 -40.88 -2.68 -4.09
N LEU A 19 -41.30 -3.82 -4.65
CA LEU A 19 -42.21 -3.85 -5.79
C LEU A 19 -43.60 -3.31 -5.42
N GLU A 20 -44.16 -3.73 -4.27
CA GLU A 20 -45.48 -3.30 -3.82
C GLU A 20 -45.50 -1.82 -3.40
N VAL A 21 -44.40 -1.28 -2.85
CA VAL A 21 -44.29 0.14 -2.46
C VAL A 21 -44.04 1.06 -3.66
N THR A 22 -43.32 0.59 -4.68
CA THR A 22 -43.06 1.37 -5.91
C THR A 22 -44.16 1.23 -6.95
N GLY A 23 -44.97 0.15 -6.88
CA GLY A 23 -46.03 -0.16 -7.83
C GLY A 23 -45.51 -0.27 -9.27
N VAL A 24 -44.25 -0.67 -9.47
CA VAL A 24 -43.66 -0.88 -10.80
C VAL A 24 -44.31 -2.10 -11.46
N ASN A 25 -44.56 -2.04 -12.77
CA ASN A 25 -45.15 -3.17 -13.49
C ASN A 25 -44.10 -4.27 -13.73
N CYS A 26 -44.11 -5.31 -12.90
CA CYS A 26 -43.23 -6.46 -12.98
C CYS A 26 -44.04 -7.75 -12.73
N GLU A 27 -43.86 -8.75 -13.58
CA GLU A 27 -44.49 -10.07 -13.43
C GLU A 27 -43.79 -10.84 -12.30
N VAL A 28 -44.49 -11.16 -11.21
CA VAL A 28 -43.92 -11.93 -10.10
C VAL A 28 -44.16 -13.42 -10.32
N GLN A 29 -43.08 -14.19 -10.46
CA GLN A 29 -43.12 -15.63 -10.64
C GLN A 29 -42.63 -16.33 -9.36
N TYR A 30 -43.51 -17.10 -8.73
CA TYR A 30 -43.16 -17.95 -7.59
C TYR A 30 -42.54 -19.24 -8.09
N VAL A 31 -41.36 -19.55 -7.55
CA VAL A 31 -40.55 -20.72 -7.91
C VAL A 31 -40.05 -21.43 -6.66
N CYS A 32 -39.63 -22.69 -6.79
CA CYS A 32 -39.06 -23.43 -5.67
C CYS A 32 -37.67 -22.87 -5.29
N HIS A 33 -37.22 -23.10 -4.06
CA HIS A 33 -35.88 -22.67 -3.61
C HIS A 33 -34.71 -23.25 -4.43
N GLN A 34 -34.96 -24.29 -5.23
CA GLN A 34 -33.96 -24.97 -6.07
C GLN A 34 -33.99 -24.51 -7.54
N GLU A 35 -34.88 -23.59 -7.90
CA GLU A 35 -35.04 -23.14 -9.28
C GLU A 35 -33.85 -22.29 -9.74
N ARG A 36 -33.30 -22.60 -10.91
CA ARG A 36 -32.23 -21.82 -11.54
C ARG A 36 -32.82 -20.69 -12.39
N ALA A 37 -33.43 -19.71 -11.72
CA ALA A 37 -34.03 -18.53 -12.35
C ALA A 37 -33.02 -17.70 -13.19
N VAL A 38 -31.73 -17.75 -12.85
CA VAL A 38 -30.64 -17.11 -13.60
C VAL A 38 -29.87 -18.20 -14.38
N PRO A 39 -29.95 -18.27 -15.72
CA PRO A 39 -29.45 -19.40 -16.50
C PRO A 39 -27.94 -19.67 -16.41
N PHE A 40 -27.16 -18.66 -16.05
CA PHE A 40 -25.69 -18.70 -15.97
C PHE A 40 -25.15 -18.89 -14.54
N PHE A 41 -26.00 -19.18 -13.56
CA PHE A 41 -25.56 -19.57 -12.22
C PHE A 41 -25.71 -21.08 -11.97
N ASP A 42 -24.64 -21.69 -11.48
CA ASP A 42 -24.60 -23.12 -11.10
C ASP A 42 -25.43 -23.45 -9.86
N HIS A 43 -25.85 -22.45 -9.09
CA HIS A 43 -26.70 -22.62 -7.92
C HIS A 43 -27.94 -21.71 -7.98
N PRO A 44 -29.03 -22.06 -7.28
CA PRO A 44 -30.19 -21.20 -7.17
C PRO A 44 -29.81 -19.86 -6.53
N VAL A 45 -30.37 -18.76 -7.06
CA VAL A 45 -30.25 -17.42 -6.46
C VAL A 45 -31.62 -16.76 -6.55
N LEU A 46 -32.22 -16.48 -5.39
CA LEU A 46 -33.53 -15.85 -5.26
C LEU A 46 -33.50 -14.81 -4.14
N PRO A 47 -34.03 -13.59 -4.34
CA PRO A 47 -34.77 -13.13 -5.52
C PRO A 47 -33.86 -12.87 -6.72
N ALA A 48 -34.40 -13.03 -7.92
CA ALA A 48 -33.75 -12.63 -9.17
C ALA A 48 -34.75 -11.88 -10.06
N MET A 49 -34.30 -10.87 -10.79
CA MET A 49 -35.14 -10.08 -11.69
C MET A 49 -34.56 -10.06 -13.10
N LEU A 50 -35.35 -10.52 -14.07
CA LEU A 50 -35.09 -10.37 -15.50
C LEU A 50 -35.60 -9.02 -15.99
N LEU A 51 -34.67 -8.16 -16.38
CA LEU A 51 -34.94 -6.85 -16.97
C LEU A 51 -35.40 -6.98 -18.42
N SER A 52 -36.07 -5.94 -18.93
CA SER A 52 -36.53 -5.89 -20.33
C SER A 52 -35.38 -5.90 -21.36
N SER A 53 -34.15 -5.63 -20.92
CA SER A 53 -32.91 -5.72 -21.70
C SER A 53 -32.35 -7.15 -21.83
N GLY A 54 -32.93 -8.15 -21.16
CA GLY A 54 -32.39 -9.51 -21.07
C GLY A 54 -31.37 -9.71 -19.95
N MET A 55 -30.99 -8.65 -19.22
CA MET A 55 -30.08 -8.71 -18.08
C MET A 55 -30.77 -9.20 -16.81
N TYR A 56 -30.00 -9.83 -15.91
CA TYR A 56 -30.48 -10.31 -14.60
C TYR A 56 -29.88 -9.51 -13.44
N LEU A 57 -30.74 -9.04 -12.52
CA LEU A 57 -30.36 -8.58 -11.18
C LEU A 57 -30.62 -9.69 -10.17
N PHE A 58 -29.73 -9.89 -9.19
CA PHE A 58 -29.81 -11.04 -8.26
C PHE A 58 -29.43 -10.71 -6.81
N GLY A 59 -29.09 -9.46 -6.50
CA GLY A 59 -28.94 -8.97 -5.12
C GLY A 59 -30.23 -8.30 -4.66
N SER A 60 -30.77 -8.66 -3.49
CA SER A 60 -32.03 -8.09 -2.99
C SER A 60 -31.99 -6.56 -2.91
N ASN A 61 -30.89 -5.99 -2.42
CA ASN A 61 -30.77 -4.55 -2.21
C ASN A 61 -30.64 -3.81 -3.56
N ALA A 62 -29.93 -4.40 -4.54
CA ALA A 62 -29.85 -3.87 -5.90
C ALA A 62 -31.19 -3.93 -6.65
N ILE A 63 -31.97 -5.01 -6.46
CA ILE A 63 -33.34 -5.13 -6.98
C ILE A 63 -34.25 -4.06 -6.36
N CYS A 64 -34.15 -3.84 -5.05
CA CYS A 64 -34.94 -2.80 -4.37
C CYS A 64 -34.57 -1.39 -4.86
N GLN A 65 -33.28 -1.11 -5.03
CA GLN A 65 -32.78 0.17 -5.55
C GLN A 65 -33.28 0.43 -6.97
N TYR A 66 -33.13 -0.54 -7.87
CA TYR A 66 -33.59 -0.43 -9.26
C TYR A 66 -35.09 -0.14 -9.36
N LEU A 67 -35.92 -0.78 -8.52
CA LEU A 67 -37.36 -0.54 -8.46
C LEU A 67 -37.74 0.89 -8.02
N PHE A 68 -36.93 1.52 -7.16
CA PHE A 68 -37.12 2.92 -6.75
C PHE A 68 -36.65 3.90 -7.84
N GLU A 69 -35.56 3.57 -8.53
CA GLU A 69 -34.98 4.37 -9.62
C GLU A 69 -35.90 4.42 -10.85
N GLU A 70 -36.56 3.32 -11.21
CA GLU A 70 -37.62 3.27 -12.25
C GLU A 70 -38.80 4.23 -11.97
N ARG A 71 -39.01 4.62 -10.70
CA ARG A 71 -40.00 5.64 -10.30
C ARG A 71 -39.43 7.06 -10.16
N ARG A 72 -38.18 7.30 -10.61
CA ARG A 72 -37.43 8.56 -10.45
C ARG A 72 -37.30 9.03 -9.00
N LYS A 73 -37.28 8.08 -8.05
CA LYS A 73 -36.87 8.36 -6.66
C LYS A 73 -35.40 8.03 -6.54
N GLU A 74 -34.54 9.02 -6.80
CA GLU A 74 -33.09 8.86 -6.73
C GLU A 74 -32.64 8.41 -5.33
N SER A 75 -31.77 7.40 -5.28
CA SER A 75 -31.16 6.93 -4.04
C SER A 75 -30.10 7.92 -3.58
N ASN A 76 -30.36 8.63 -2.48
CA ASN A 76 -29.37 9.55 -1.91
C ASN A 76 -28.20 8.80 -1.24
N GLN A 77 -27.10 9.50 -0.96
CA GLN A 77 -25.90 8.92 -0.35
C GLN A 77 -26.19 8.21 1.00
N LEU A 78 -27.16 8.72 1.76
CA LEU A 78 -27.58 8.13 3.03
C LEU A 78 -28.35 6.81 2.84
N CYS A 79 -29.15 6.67 1.77
CA CYS A 79 -29.76 5.39 1.38
C CYS A 79 -28.67 4.34 1.11
N ILE A 80 -27.63 4.71 0.36
CA ILE A 80 -26.52 3.80 0.02
C ILE A 80 -25.81 3.34 1.30
N GLN A 81 -25.49 4.26 2.22
CA GLN A 81 -24.89 3.92 3.52
C GLN A 81 -25.75 2.94 4.33
N TRP A 82 -27.07 3.10 4.33
CA TRP A 82 -27.99 2.16 4.99
C TRP A 82 -28.05 0.79 4.30
N LEU A 83 -28.03 0.74 2.96
CA LEU A 83 -28.02 -0.51 2.21
C LEU A 83 -26.68 -1.27 2.35
N GLU A 84 -25.56 -0.55 2.46
CA GLU A 84 -24.25 -1.10 2.78
C GLU A 84 -24.22 -1.66 4.21
N TRP A 85 -24.59 -0.85 5.22
CA TRP A 85 -24.66 -1.28 6.62
C TRP A 85 -25.59 -2.47 6.81
N GLU A 86 -26.72 -2.50 6.11
CA GLU A 86 -27.64 -3.63 6.15
C GLU A 86 -26.96 -4.90 5.63
N ALA A 87 -26.26 -4.84 4.50
CA ALA A 87 -25.58 -5.98 3.91
C ALA A 87 -24.37 -6.47 4.73
N THR A 88 -23.61 -5.57 5.38
CA THR A 88 -22.37 -5.92 6.09
C THR A 88 -22.55 -6.22 7.57
N GLU A 89 -23.46 -5.52 8.27
CA GLU A 89 -23.62 -5.62 9.73
C GLU A 89 -24.95 -6.27 10.14
N LEU A 90 -26.08 -5.85 9.56
CA LEU A 90 -27.41 -6.34 9.98
C LEU A 90 -27.70 -7.75 9.43
N GLN A 91 -27.46 -7.97 8.13
CA GLN A 91 -27.77 -9.21 7.42
C GLN A 91 -27.09 -10.45 8.06
N PRO A 92 -25.81 -10.42 8.51
CA PRO A 92 -25.22 -11.53 9.26
C PRO A 92 -25.88 -11.78 10.62
N ALA A 93 -26.18 -10.72 11.37
CA ALA A 93 -26.84 -10.82 12.68
C ALA A 93 -28.27 -11.38 12.56
N LEU A 94 -29.02 -10.99 11.52
CA LEU A 94 -30.33 -11.54 11.21
C LEU A 94 -30.25 -13.02 10.81
N LEU A 95 -29.25 -13.44 10.03
CA LEU A 95 -29.07 -14.85 9.67
C LEU A 95 -28.76 -15.71 10.91
N GLN A 96 -27.91 -15.21 11.81
CA GLN A 96 -27.64 -15.83 13.11
C GLN A 96 -28.90 -15.93 13.96
N ALA A 97 -29.66 -14.85 14.07
CA ALA A 97 -30.94 -14.83 14.78
C ALA A 97 -31.99 -15.78 14.18
N LEU A 98 -32.11 -15.87 12.85
CA LEU A 98 -33.04 -16.79 12.17
C LEU A 98 -32.67 -18.25 12.48
N HIS A 99 -31.39 -18.60 12.42
CA HIS A 99 -30.94 -19.96 12.73
C HIS A 99 -31.21 -20.32 14.20
N MET A 100 -30.98 -19.39 15.13
CA MET A 100 -31.26 -19.59 16.55
C MET A 100 -32.77 -19.74 16.83
N ALA A 101 -33.60 -18.86 16.28
CA ALA A 101 -35.06 -18.88 16.47
C ALA A 101 -35.74 -20.08 15.79
N VAL A 102 -35.42 -20.33 14.51
CA VAL A 102 -36.21 -21.21 13.64
C VAL A 102 -35.67 -22.65 13.60
N LEU A 103 -34.36 -22.84 13.73
CA LEU A 103 -33.72 -24.17 13.65
C LEU A 103 -33.27 -24.72 15.01
N GLN A 104 -32.84 -23.86 15.94
CA GLN A 104 -32.35 -24.30 17.26
C GLN A 104 -33.37 -24.13 18.40
N GLY A 105 -34.49 -23.44 18.18
CA GLY A 105 -35.48 -23.14 19.22
C GLY A 105 -35.01 -22.18 20.32
N LYS A 106 -33.87 -21.50 20.12
CA LYS A 106 -33.21 -20.59 21.07
C LYS A 106 -33.75 -19.16 20.97
N GLY A 107 -35.06 -18.98 20.93
CA GLY A 107 -35.71 -17.67 20.78
C GLY A 107 -35.28 -16.64 21.82
N SER A 108 -35.09 -17.07 23.08
CA SER A 108 -34.66 -16.20 24.20
C SER A 108 -33.23 -15.66 24.09
N GLU A 109 -32.38 -16.23 23.23
CA GLU A 109 -31.01 -15.75 22.99
C GLU A 109 -30.92 -14.76 21.80
N VAL A 110 -31.97 -14.67 20.97
CA VAL A 110 -32.02 -13.79 19.78
C VAL A 110 -31.81 -12.32 20.13
N SER A 111 -32.36 -11.88 21.26
CA SER A 111 -32.20 -10.50 21.76
C SER A 111 -30.75 -10.08 21.91
N LYS A 112 -29.86 -10.99 22.35
CA LYS A 112 -28.43 -10.70 22.52
C LYS A 112 -27.71 -10.46 21.19
N VAL A 113 -28.13 -11.16 20.13
CA VAL A 113 -27.54 -11.04 18.78
C VAL A 113 -27.99 -9.73 18.12
N LEU A 114 -29.28 -9.39 18.23
CA LEU A 114 -29.85 -8.21 17.57
C LEU A 114 -29.68 -6.91 18.37
N GLN A 115 -29.32 -6.95 19.66
CA GLN A 115 -29.18 -5.75 20.51
C GLN A 115 -28.21 -4.70 19.93
N GLY A 116 -27.08 -5.13 19.36
CA GLY A 116 -26.10 -4.23 18.74
C GLY A 116 -26.67 -3.46 17.54
N PRO A 117 -27.13 -4.16 16.48
CA PRO A 117 -27.75 -3.54 15.32
C PRO A 117 -29.01 -2.72 15.65
N LEU A 118 -29.90 -3.20 16.54
CA LEU A 118 -31.09 -2.46 16.95
C LEU A 118 -30.75 -1.16 17.70
N LYS A 119 -29.71 -1.18 18.54
CA LYS A 119 -29.22 0.04 19.22
C LYS A 119 -28.61 1.04 18.25
N HIS A 120 -27.90 0.58 17.21
CA HIS A 120 -27.40 1.46 16.15
C HIS A 120 -28.56 2.12 15.39
N LEU A 121 -29.57 1.34 14.99
CA LEU A 121 -30.76 1.83 14.31
C LEU A 121 -31.54 2.85 15.16
N ASP A 122 -31.76 2.57 16.45
CA ASP A 122 -32.45 3.47 17.37
C ASP A 122 -31.71 4.80 17.55
N GLN A 123 -30.39 4.75 17.74
CA GLN A 123 -29.55 5.96 17.84
C GLN A 123 -29.58 6.81 16.57
N SER A 124 -29.62 6.19 15.40
CA SER A 124 -29.69 6.90 14.12
C SER A 124 -31.06 7.52 13.87
N LEU A 125 -32.15 6.82 14.22
CA LEU A 125 -33.52 7.38 14.20
C LEU A 125 -33.67 8.57 15.17
N ILE A 126 -33.09 8.48 16.38
CA ILE A 126 -33.07 9.59 17.35
C ILE A 126 -32.30 10.79 16.81
N LYS A 127 -31.13 10.58 16.19
CA LYS A 127 -30.32 11.66 15.60
C LYS A 127 -30.96 12.30 14.38
N GLY A 128 -31.67 11.52 13.56
CA GLY A 128 -32.30 12.00 12.33
C GLY A 128 -33.51 12.90 12.58
N ASN A 129 -34.25 12.68 13.68
CA ASN A 129 -35.49 13.41 14.04
C ASN A 129 -36.50 13.54 12.87
N THR A 130 -36.55 12.52 12.02
CA THR A 130 -37.37 12.45 10.80
C THR A 130 -38.32 11.26 10.87
N ALA A 131 -39.35 11.24 10.01
CA ALA A 131 -40.33 10.14 10.04
C ALA A 131 -39.75 8.78 9.61
N TYR A 132 -38.78 8.80 8.69
CA TYR A 132 -38.14 7.65 8.05
C TYR A 132 -36.61 7.83 8.00
N LEU A 133 -35.86 6.78 7.67
CA LEU A 133 -34.39 6.72 7.81
C LEU A 133 -33.61 7.79 7.04
N THR A 134 -34.21 8.36 5.99
CA THR A 134 -33.57 9.39 5.16
C THR A 134 -34.46 10.62 4.92
N GLY A 135 -35.50 10.85 5.73
CA GLY A 135 -36.39 12.02 5.61
C GLY A 135 -37.86 11.74 5.95
N GLU A 136 -38.75 12.57 5.41
CA GLU A 136 -40.20 12.50 5.68
C GLU A 136 -40.98 11.51 4.78
N THR A 137 -40.30 10.84 3.84
CA THR A 137 -40.92 9.84 2.97
C THR A 137 -40.14 8.54 2.96
N VAL A 138 -40.85 7.43 2.74
CA VAL A 138 -40.30 6.07 2.71
C VAL A 138 -39.26 5.94 1.61
N SER A 139 -38.03 5.65 2.00
CA SER A 139 -36.90 5.40 1.11
C SER A 139 -36.71 3.91 0.82
N VAL A 140 -35.83 3.57 -0.13
CA VAL A 140 -35.40 2.19 -0.36
C VAL A 140 -34.75 1.57 0.88
N ALA A 141 -34.04 2.37 1.69
CA ALA A 141 -33.46 1.91 2.94
C ALA A 141 -34.53 1.51 3.96
N ASP A 142 -35.61 2.29 4.08
CA ASP A 142 -36.75 1.94 4.95
C ASP A 142 -37.37 0.61 4.54
N VAL A 143 -37.60 0.39 3.24
CA VAL A 143 -38.13 -0.88 2.72
C VAL A 143 -37.21 -2.05 3.06
N VAL A 144 -35.91 -1.93 2.78
CA VAL A 144 -34.95 -3.02 2.95
C VAL A 144 -34.77 -3.38 4.43
N LEU A 145 -34.57 -2.39 5.31
CA LEU A 145 -34.39 -2.64 6.74
C LEU A 145 -35.69 -3.12 7.39
N TRP A 146 -36.85 -2.57 7.02
CA TRP A 146 -38.15 -3.01 7.57
C TRP A 146 -38.42 -4.46 7.18
N ALA A 147 -38.24 -4.83 5.91
CA ALA A 147 -38.42 -6.19 5.43
C ALA A 147 -37.44 -7.18 6.07
N ALA A 148 -36.20 -6.76 6.32
CA ALA A 148 -35.19 -7.58 6.99
C ALA A 148 -35.52 -7.84 8.48
N LEU A 149 -36.04 -6.82 9.17
CA LEU A 149 -36.39 -6.89 10.61
C LEU A 149 -37.80 -7.45 10.87
N TYR A 150 -38.70 -7.45 9.89
CA TYR A 150 -40.09 -7.86 10.04
C TYR A 150 -40.30 -9.19 10.77
N PRO A 151 -39.59 -10.30 10.46
CA PRO A 151 -39.83 -11.58 11.12
C PRO A 151 -39.61 -11.51 12.63
N PHE A 152 -38.69 -10.65 13.07
CA PHE A 152 -38.28 -10.53 14.47
C PHE A 152 -39.12 -9.50 15.24
N LEU A 153 -39.37 -8.33 14.65
CA LEU A 153 -40.13 -7.27 15.30
C LEU A 153 -41.65 -7.50 15.27
N SER A 154 -42.15 -8.39 14.40
CA SER A 154 -43.55 -8.86 14.44
C SER A 154 -43.81 -9.93 15.51
N ASP A 155 -42.78 -10.59 16.04
CA ASP A 155 -42.91 -11.64 17.06
C ASP A 155 -42.68 -11.06 18.47
N SER A 156 -43.78 -10.82 19.19
CA SER A 156 -43.76 -10.29 20.55
C SER A 156 -43.11 -11.22 21.57
N SER A 157 -42.92 -12.51 21.25
CA SER A 157 -42.30 -13.49 22.17
C SER A 157 -40.78 -13.33 22.30
N LEU A 158 -40.12 -12.65 21.35
CA LEU A 158 -38.65 -12.50 21.32
C LEU A 158 -38.11 -11.38 22.21
N GLY A 159 -38.98 -10.54 22.79
CA GLY A 159 -38.57 -9.51 23.76
C GLY A 159 -37.69 -8.38 23.19
N LEU A 160 -37.69 -8.16 21.87
CA LEU A 160 -36.83 -7.20 21.16
C LEU A 160 -37.28 -5.72 21.29
N GLY A 161 -38.25 -5.42 22.15
CA GLY A 161 -39.06 -4.19 22.11
C GLY A 161 -38.59 -3.01 22.98
N GLU A 162 -37.33 -2.98 23.43
CA GLU A 162 -36.84 -1.93 24.35
C GLU A 162 -36.56 -0.58 23.64
N GLN A 163 -36.33 -0.58 22.32
CA GLN A 163 -35.99 0.60 21.54
C GLN A 163 -37.25 1.35 21.05
N LYS A 164 -37.61 2.45 21.73
CA LYS A 164 -38.84 3.23 21.46
C LYS A 164 -38.89 3.82 20.04
N SER A 165 -37.75 4.27 19.49
CA SER A 165 -37.73 4.94 18.18
C SER A 165 -37.81 3.90 17.05
N VAL A 166 -37.08 2.78 17.19
CA VAL A 166 -37.20 1.63 16.28
C VAL A 166 -38.63 1.11 16.23
N LYS A 167 -39.28 0.92 17.39
CA LYS A 167 -40.68 0.47 17.42
C LYS A 167 -41.61 1.46 16.70
N THR A 168 -41.48 2.76 16.98
CA THR A 168 -42.31 3.81 16.36
C THR A 168 -42.08 3.93 14.84
N TRP A 169 -40.88 3.66 14.35
CA TRP A 169 -40.56 3.57 12.91
C TRP A 169 -41.12 2.28 12.29
N PHE A 170 -40.94 1.13 12.95
CA PHE A 170 -41.40 -0.17 12.48
C PHE A 170 -42.94 -0.25 12.40
N ASP A 171 -43.65 0.26 13.41
CA ASP A 171 -45.11 0.32 13.45
C ASP A 171 -45.68 1.22 12.33
N ARG A 172 -44.98 2.33 12.00
CA ARG A 172 -45.32 3.19 10.85
C ARG A 172 -45.18 2.47 9.52
N GLY A 173 -44.10 1.71 9.33
CA GLY A 173 -43.96 0.82 8.17
C GLY A 173 -45.05 -0.25 8.14
N ALA A 174 -45.34 -0.89 9.29
CA ALA A 174 -46.33 -1.96 9.39
C ALA A 174 -47.77 -1.51 9.06
N ALA A 175 -48.07 -0.22 9.12
CA ALA A 175 -49.34 0.36 8.66
C ALA A 175 -49.45 0.48 7.13
N MET A 176 -48.37 0.30 6.37
CA MET A 176 -48.37 0.45 4.91
C MET A 176 -48.85 -0.81 4.19
N HIS A 177 -49.81 -0.67 3.27
CA HIS A 177 -50.32 -1.76 2.45
C HIS A 177 -49.22 -2.54 1.71
N GLY A 178 -48.21 -1.86 1.15
CA GLY A 178 -47.14 -2.55 0.40
C GLY A 178 -46.30 -3.49 1.25
N PHE A 179 -46.04 -3.12 2.51
CA PHE A 179 -45.30 -3.93 3.48
C PHE A 179 -46.13 -5.11 4.00
N GLN A 180 -47.42 -4.86 4.32
CA GLN A 180 -48.36 -5.92 4.70
C GLN A 180 -48.58 -6.95 3.59
N SER A 181 -48.82 -6.47 2.35
CA SER A 181 -48.96 -7.28 1.14
C SER A 181 -47.74 -8.17 0.93
N ALA A 182 -46.53 -7.60 0.97
CA ALA A 182 -45.29 -8.36 0.79
C ALA A 182 -45.06 -9.41 1.88
N ALA A 183 -45.30 -9.06 3.16
CA ALA A 183 -45.22 -9.99 4.27
C ALA A 183 -46.19 -11.17 4.11
N GLN A 184 -47.44 -10.90 3.72
CA GLN A 184 -48.43 -11.94 3.48
C GLN A 184 -48.07 -12.81 2.25
N LYS A 185 -47.58 -12.18 1.18
CA LYS A 185 -47.17 -12.83 -0.08
C LYS A 185 -45.97 -13.77 0.08
N VAL A 186 -45.00 -13.42 0.92
CA VAL A 186 -43.78 -14.23 1.11
C VAL A 186 -43.86 -15.17 2.33
N LEU A 187 -44.52 -14.77 3.42
CA LEU A 187 -44.56 -15.54 4.67
C LEU A 187 -45.91 -16.20 4.98
N GLN A 188 -46.98 -15.88 4.24
CA GLN A 188 -48.31 -16.50 4.38
C GLN A 188 -48.86 -16.48 5.82
N GLY A 189 -48.56 -15.44 6.60
CA GLY A 189 -48.94 -15.33 8.01
C GLY A 189 -48.21 -16.29 8.97
N LYS A 190 -47.22 -17.07 8.51
CA LYS A 190 -46.47 -18.05 9.31
C LYS A 190 -45.30 -17.43 10.11
N GLY A 191 -45.09 -16.12 10.00
CA GLY A 191 -44.01 -15.39 10.69
C GLY A 191 -42.63 -16.03 10.49
N LEU A 192 -41.84 -16.12 11.57
CA LEU A 192 -40.55 -16.80 11.60
C LEU A 192 -40.59 -18.26 11.15
N GLN A 193 -41.66 -19.00 11.46
CA GLN A 193 -41.79 -20.40 11.06
C GLN A 193 -41.99 -20.55 9.54
N GLY A 194 -42.48 -19.52 8.86
CA GLY A 194 -42.52 -19.45 7.39
C GLY A 194 -41.13 -19.53 6.75
N MET A 195 -40.08 -19.13 7.45
CA MET A 195 -38.70 -19.15 6.95
C MET A 195 -37.98 -20.49 7.16
N LYS A 196 -38.63 -21.48 7.78
CA LYS A 196 -37.98 -22.75 8.15
C LYS A 196 -37.43 -23.52 6.95
N SER A 197 -38.22 -23.66 5.88
CA SER A 197 -37.80 -24.37 4.66
C SER A 197 -36.59 -23.70 3.98
N TYR A 198 -36.58 -22.37 3.93
CA TYR A 198 -35.43 -21.60 3.45
C TYR A 198 -34.21 -21.82 4.34
N MET A 199 -34.37 -21.66 5.66
CA MET A 199 -33.26 -21.77 6.63
C MET A 199 -32.65 -23.17 6.68
N GLN A 200 -33.43 -24.24 6.48
CA GLN A 200 -32.91 -25.61 6.39
C GLN A 200 -31.96 -25.83 5.20
N MET A 201 -32.00 -24.95 4.19
CA MET A 201 -31.10 -24.97 3.04
C MET A 201 -29.90 -24.00 3.19
N GLN A 202 -29.86 -23.19 4.25
CA GLN A 202 -28.75 -22.26 4.52
C GLN A 202 -27.70 -22.90 5.44
N PRO A 203 -26.41 -22.55 5.28
CA PRO A 203 -25.36 -23.01 6.18
C PRO A 203 -25.54 -22.44 7.59
N ALA A 204 -25.09 -23.18 8.60
CA ALA A 204 -25.19 -22.76 9.99
C ALA A 204 -24.27 -21.55 10.28
N PRO A 205 -24.80 -20.42 10.80
CA PRO A 205 -24.02 -19.26 11.21
C PRO A 205 -23.26 -19.61 12.50
N GLN A 206 -22.01 -19.16 12.61
CA GLN A 206 -21.14 -19.55 13.71
C GLN A 206 -21.12 -18.52 14.84
N SER A 207 -21.16 -19.04 16.07
CA SER A 207 -21.50 -18.27 17.27
C SER A 207 -20.33 -17.43 17.79
N SER A 208 -20.53 -16.13 17.87
CA SER A 208 -19.62 -15.17 18.48
C SER A 208 -19.76 -15.14 20.01
N GLN A 209 -18.72 -15.58 20.73
CA GLN A 209 -18.44 -15.10 22.09
C GLN A 209 -17.21 -14.19 22.10
N CYS A 210 -17.08 -13.39 23.15
CA CYS A 210 -16.23 -12.22 23.18
C CYS A 210 -14.72 -12.55 23.11
N ARG A 211 -13.98 -11.55 22.61
CA ARG A 211 -12.52 -11.44 22.54
C ARG A 211 -11.75 -12.19 23.64
N ASP A 212 -11.24 -13.36 23.29
CA ASP A 212 -9.86 -13.75 23.57
C ASP A 212 -9.42 -14.88 22.62
N THR A 213 -8.12 -15.15 22.57
CA THR A 213 -7.44 -15.99 21.57
C THR A 213 -7.99 -17.42 21.38
N GLN A 214 -8.78 -17.67 20.32
CA GLN A 214 -8.59 -18.77 19.35
C GLN A 214 -9.65 -18.77 18.21
N PRO A 215 -9.37 -19.33 17.01
CA PRO A 215 -10.24 -19.19 15.84
C PRO A 215 -11.18 -20.39 15.59
N CYS A 216 -12.48 -20.12 15.60
CA CYS A 216 -13.50 -20.80 14.79
C CYS A 216 -14.14 -19.70 13.93
N LYS A 217 -14.05 -19.71 12.58
CA LYS A 217 -15.03 -20.34 11.66
C LYS A 217 -16.43 -19.68 11.79
N SER A 218 -17.31 -19.66 10.79
CA SER A 218 -17.31 -20.19 9.41
C SER A 218 -16.48 -19.35 8.44
N ASN A 219 -16.51 -19.73 7.16
CA ASN A 219 -16.24 -18.84 6.02
C ASN A 219 -17.34 -19.05 4.95
N PRO A 220 -17.67 -18.02 4.14
CA PRO A 220 -18.40 -18.18 2.87
C PRO A 220 -17.76 -19.20 1.90
N ALA A 221 -16.51 -19.57 2.17
CA ALA A 221 -15.77 -20.61 1.48
C ALA A 221 -16.48 -21.97 1.43
N GLU A 222 -17.34 -22.38 2.39
CA GLU A 222 -17.92 -23.73 2.37
C GLU A 222 -18.82 -24.02 1.15
N VAL A 223 -19.58 -23.04 0.67
CA VAL A 223 -20.41 -23.19 -0.56
C VAL A 223 -19.53 -23.11 -1.82
N SER A 224 -18.45 -22.33 -1.79
CA SER A 224 -17.47 -22.28 -2.89
C SER A 224 -16.51 -23.49 -2.90
N LEU A 225 -16.39 -24.25 -1.81
CA LEU A 225 -15.44 -25.36 -1.70
C LEU A 225 -15.94 -26.59 -2.46
N SER A 226 -17.23 -26.91 -2.37
CA SER A 226 -17.83 -28.10 -2.98
C SER A 226 -17.66 -28.12 -4.50
N TYR A 227 -18.00 -27.03 -5.19
CA TYR A 227 -17.85 -26.88 -6.65
C TYR A 227 -16.37 -26.88 -7.11
N ARG A 228 -15.42 -26.53 -6.22
CA ARG A 228 -13.99 -26.54 -6.53
C ARG A 228 -13.32 -27.88 -6.32
N THR A 229 -13.90 -28.76 -5.49
CA THR A 229 -13.31 -30.07 -5.14
C THR A 229 -13.07 -30.97 -6.35
N GLU A 230 -13.91 -30.86 -7.39
CA GLU A 230 -13.86 -31.69 -8.59
C GLU A 230 -12.74 -31.25 -9.57
N ASN A 231 -12.43 -29.95 -9.64
CA ASN A 231 -11.41 -29.42 -10.53
C ASN A 231 -9.96 -29.64 -10.04
N ILE A 232 -9.75 -29.93 -8.75
CA ILE A 232 -8.41 -30.15 -8.16
C ILE A 232 -7.66 -31.31 -8.82
N GLN A 233 -8.37 -32.34 -9.29
CA GLN A 233 -7.76 -33.49 -9.97
C GLN A 233 -6.97 -33.06 -11.22
N ARG A 234 -7.39 -31.98 -11.90
CA ARG A 234 -6.76 -31.44 -13.11
C ARG A 234 -5.43 -30.73 -12.80
N CYS A 235 -5.32 -30.06 -11.66
CA CYS A 235 -4.13 -29.34 -11.18
C CYS A 235 -2.88 -30.23 -10.94
N PHE A 236 -3.05 -31.55 -10.97
CA PHE A 236 -1.97 -32.55 -10.83
C PHE A 236 -1.58 -33.20 -12.18
N SER A 237 -2.16 -32.76 -13.30
CA SER A 237 -2.04 -33.44 -14.61
C SER A 237 -1.45 -32.60 -15.75
N THR A 238 -1.31 -31.29 -15.56
CA THR A 238 -0.92 -30.35 -16.63
C THR A 238 0.60 -30.35 -16.86
N LYS A 239 1.04 -30.67 -18.08
CA LYS A 239 2.40 -30.35 -18.56
C LYS A 239 2.40 -28.96 -19.21
N LEU A 240 3.47 -28.21 -19.03
CA LEU A 240 3.59 -26.83 -19.54
C LEU A 240 4.74 -26.69 -20.57
N HIS A 241 4.63 -25.69 -21.44
CA HIS A 241 5.67 -25.30 -22.40
C HIS A 241 6.11 -23.85 -22.14
N LEU A 242 7.35 -23.55 -22.53
CA LEU A 242 8.06 -22.35 -22.10
C LEU A 242 8.51 -21.50 -23.29
N HIS A 243 8.32 -20.19 -23.18
CA HIS A 243 9.12 -19.20 -23.91
C HIS A 243 9.48 -18.05 -22.98
N LEU A 244 10.78 -17.75 -22.89
CA LEU A 244 11.36 -16.59 -22.23
C LEU A 244 12.35 -15.99 -23.23
N CYS A 245 12.15 -14.73 -23.59
CA CYS A 245 13.01 -14.02 -24.54
C CYS A 245 13.54 -12.75 -23.85
N LEU A 246 14.83 -12.74 -23.55
CA LEU A 246 15.52 -11.59 -22.97
C LEU A 246 15.71 -10.51 -24.04
N ARG A 247 14.95 -9.42 -23.95
CA ARG A 247 15.18 -8.19 -24.74
C ARG A 247 15.91 -7.15 -23.87
N LYS A 248 16.77 -6.33 -24.51
CA LYS A 248 17.60 -5.32 -23.83
C LYS A 248 16.80 -4.18 -23.18
N HIS A 249 15.71 -3.77 -23.80
CA HIS A 249 14.80 -2.74 -23.30
C HIS A 249 13.35 -3.21 -23.42
N VAL A 250 12.51 -2.85 -22.45
CA VAL A 250 11.08 -3.17 -22.46
C VAL A 250 10.33 -2.10 -23.27
N LEU A 251 9.60 -2.55 -24.29
CA LEU A 251 8.82 -1.72 -25.21
C LEU A 251 7.40 -2.28 -25.33
N PRO A 252 6.37 -1.47 -25.61
CA PRO A 252 5.00 -1.94 -25.73
C PRO A 252 4.85 -3.04 -26.79
N GLN A 253 4.01 -4.00 -26.48
CA GLN A 253 3.70 -5.16 -27.33
C GLN A 253 2.21 -5.13 -27.64
N GLU A 254 1.88 -5.11 -28.93
CA GLU A 254 0.50 -5.14 -29.40
C GLU A 254 -0.19 -6.45 -28.95
N GLY A 255 -1.44 -6.36 -28.51
CA GLY A 255 -2.19 -7.50 -27.98
C GLY A 255 -1.78 -7.97 -26.57
N LYS A 256 -0.73 -7.40 -25.95
CA LYS A 256 -0.43 -7.56 -24.52
C LYS A 256 -0.87 -6.32 -23.73
N ARG A 257 -1.10 -6.50 -22.42
CA ARG A 257 -1.27 -5.39 -21.47
C ARG A 257 0.09 -4.73 -21.21
N ASN A 258 0.24 -3.46 -21.59
CA ASN A 258 1.47 -2.69 -21.39
C ASN A 258 1.28 -1.71 -20.23
N LEU A 259 2.06 -1.90 -19.16
CA LEU A 259 2.00 -1.05 -17.98
C LEU A 259 3.25 -0.17 -17.91
N LEU A 260 3.02 1.13 -17.96
CA LEU A 260 4.02 2.13 -17.62
C LEU A 260 3.82 2.48 -16.14
N VAL A 261 4.83 2.22 -15.31
CA VAL A 261 4.75 2.49 -13.88
C VAL A 261 5.81 3.51 -13.50
N THR A 262 5.40 4.52 -12.74
CA THR A 262 6.31 5.49 -12.16
C THR A 262 6.12 5.59 -10.66
N SER A 263 7.22 5.85 -9.96
CA SER A 263 7.21 6.36 -8.59
C SER A 263 7.51 7.85 -8.63
N ALA A 264 6.88 8.64 -7.76
CA ALA A 264 7.25 10.02 -7.53
C ALA A 264 8.76 10.17 -7.37
N LEU A 265 9.34 11.14 -8.10
CA LEU A 265 10.77 11.42 -8.07
C LEU A 265 11.15 11.98 -6.69
N PRO A 266 11.98 11.29 -5.90
CA PRO A 266 12.53 11.85 -4.66
C PRO A 266 13.39 13.09 -4.92
N TYR A 267 13.19 14.12 -4.12
CA TYR A 267 14.02 15.32 -4.10
C TYR A 267 15.44 14.98 -3.61
N VAL A 268 16.44 15.19 -4.46
CA VAL A 268 17.81 14.69 -4.28
C VAL A 268 18.51 15.24 -3.03
N ASN A 269 18.15 16.44 -2.57
CA ASN A 269 18.85 17.12 -1.49
C ASN A 269 18.57 16.55 -0.08
N ASN A 270 17.75 15.49 0.02
CA ASN A 270 17.36 14.88 1.29
C ASN A 270 17.41 13.35 1.22
N VAL A 271 18.14 12.74 2.16
CA VAL A 271 18.10 11.29 2.37
C VAL A 271 16.65 10.85 2.65
N PRO A 272 16.12 9.84 1.92
CA PRO A 272 14.74 9.41 2.07
C PRO A 272 14.56 8.64 3.39
N HIS A 273 13.48 8.92 4.10
CA HIS A 273 13.06 8.15 5.28
C HIS A 273 12.05 7.06 4.89
N LEU A 274 11.74 6.14 5.82
CA LEU A 274 10.85 5.00 5.55
C LEU A 274 9.47 5.43 5.01
N GLY A 275 9.01 6.62 5.38
CA GLY A 275 7.77 7.22 4.88
C GLY A 275 7.79 7.55 3.38
N ASN A 276 8.91 8.10 2.86
CA ASN A 276 9.05 8.30 1.41
C ASN A 276 9.14 6.96 0.67
N ILE A 277 9.83 5.99 1.29
CA ILE A 277 10.03 4.65 0.72
C ILE A 277 8.69 3.93 0.55
N ILE A 278 7.87 3.82 1.62
CA ILE A 278 6.58 3.13 1.55
C ILE A 278 5.56 3.85 0.66
N GLY A 279 5.50 5.19 0.71
CA GLY A 279 4.50 5.96 -0.03
C GLY A 279 4.70 5.92 -1.55
N CYS A 280 5.95 5.77 -2.00
CA CYS A 280 6.31 5.85 -3.41
C CYS A 280 6.97 4.53 -3.90
N VAL A 281 8.30 4.45 -3.83
CA VAL A 281 9.11 3.42 -4.53
C VAL A 281 8.77 1.98 -4.13
N LEU A 282 8.52 1.70 -2.85
CA LEU A 282 8.23 0.34 -2.37
C LEU A 282 6.80 -0.10 -2.72
N SER A 283 5.84 0.83 -2.74
CA SER A 283 4.49 0.53 -3.24
C SER A 283 4.50 0.21 -4.73
N ALA A 284 5.24 0.97 -5.52
CA ALA A 284 5.39 0.76 -6.96
C ALA A 284 6.10 -0.58 -7.27
N ASP A 285 7.21 -0.87 -6.58
CA ASP A 285 7.98 -2.11 -6.74
C ASP A 285 7.13 -3.37 -6.56
N VAL A 286 6.31 -3.41 -5.51
CA VAL A 286 5.40 -4.52 -5.22
C VAL A 286 4.40 -4.71 -6.37
N PHE A 287 3.83 -3.64 -6.91
CA PHE A 287 2.92 -3.74 -8.05
C PHE A 287 3.64 -4.16 -9.34
N CYS A 288 4.86 -3.67 -9.60
CA CYS A 288 5.65 -4.03 -10.78
C CYS A 288 6.06 -5.50 -10.77
N ARG A 289 6.59 -5.99 -9.63
CA ARG A 289 6.93 -7.40 -9.43
C ARG A 289 5.71 -8.30 -9.62
N TYR A 290 4.56 -7.91 -9.10
CA TYR A 290 3.30 -8.61 -9.33
C TYR A 290 2.92 -8.61 -10.82
N GLY A 291 2.98 -7.48 -11.51
CA GLY A 291 2.68 -7.40 -12.94
C GLY A 291 3.59 -8.28 -13.81
N ARG A 292 4.89 -8.32 -13.49
CA ARG A 292 5.84 -9.25 -14.13
C ARG A 292 5.45 -10.72 -13.91
N LEU A 293 4.94 -11.10 -12.72
CA LEU A 293 4.39 -12.45 -12.46
C LEU A 293 3.09 -12.74 -13.23
N ARG A 294 2.35 -11.73 -13.67
CA ARG A 294 1.13 -11.87 -14.50
C ARG A 294 1.42 -11.97 -16.01
N ASP A 295 2.69 -11.96 -16.43
CA ASP A 295 3.13 -11.79 -17.82
C ASP A 295 2.64 -10.48 -18.48
N TRP A 296 2.45 -9.43 -17.65
CA TRP A 296 2.24 -8.08 -18.17
C TRP A 296 3.57 -7.48 -18.63
N ASN A 297 3.52 -6.67 -19.68
CA ASN A 297 4.68 -5.98 -20.20
C ASN A 297 4.87 -4.69 -19.38
N VAL A 298 5.68 -4.77 -18.32
CA VAL A 298 5.86 -3.68 -17.34
C VAL A 298 7.17 -2.93 -17.60
N LEU A 299 7.10 -1.61 -17.69
CA LEU A 299 8.26 -0.72 -17.59
C LEU A 299 8.13 0.14 -16.31
N PHE A 300 9.04 -0.04 -15.35
CA PHE A 300 9.09 0.70 -14.09
C PHE A 300 10.26 1.69 -14.06
N VAL A 301 9.95 2.98 -14.13
CA VAL A 301 10.94 4.07 -14.10
C VAL A 301 10.78 4.98 -12.89
N CYS A 302 11.90 5.49 -12.41
CA CYS A 302 11.98 6.53 -11.38
C CYS A 302 13.33 7.26 -11.54
N GLY A 303 13.61 8.23 -10.69
CA GLY A 303 14.86 8.97 -10.68
C GLY A 303 14.86 10.06 -9.62
N THR A 304 15.92 10.83 -9.54
CA THR A 304 16.02 11.98 -8.62
C THR A 304 15.51 13.27 -9.26
N ASP A 305 14.69 14.01 -8.50
CA ASP A 305 14.37 15.41 -8.79
C ASP A 305 15.47 16.30 -8.20
N GLU A 306 16.15 17.04 -9.06
CA GLU A 306 17.45 17.64 -8.78
C GLU A 306 17.46 19.17 -8.85
N TYR A 307 16.42 19.79 -9.41
CA TYR A 307 16.41 21.22 -9.70
C TYR A 307 15.79 22.10 -8.59
N GLY A 308 16.00 23.41 -8.72
CA GLY A 308 15.38 24.42 -7.87
C GLY A 308 16.19 24.84 -6.63
N THR A 309 15.67 25.85 -5.94
CA THR A 309 16.38 26.60 -4.89
C THR A 309 16.83 25.74 -3.71
N ALA A 310 16.12 24.64 -3.42
CA ALA A 310 16.44 23.77 -2.30
C ALA A 310 17.77 23.01 -2.54
N THR A 311 18.11 22.72 -3.79
CA THR A 311 19.41 22.16 -4.18
C THR A 311 20.50 23.24 -4.11
N GLU A 312 20.26 24.44 -4.66
CA GLU A 312 21.24 25.55 -4.59
C GLU A 312 21.63 25.89 -3.14
N ASN A 313 20.65 25.99 -2.23
CA ASN A 313 20.91 26.25 -0.82
C ASN A 313 21.72 25.11 -0.17
N LYS A 314 21.34 23.85 -0.42
CA LYS A 314 22.02 22.69 0.16
C LYS A 314 23.45 22.55 -0.38
N ALA A 315 23.67 22.91 -1.65
CA ALA A 315 25.00 22.98 -2.25
C ALA A 315 25.88 24.02 -1.53
N ILE A 316 25.35 25.24 -1.28
CA ILE A 316 26.03 26.30 -0.51
C ILE A 316 26.33 25.83 0.93
N GLU A 317 25.37 25.19 1.60
CA GLU A 317 25.55 24.66 2.97
C GLU A 317 26.65 23.59 3.06
N GLU A 318 26.82 22.76 2.03
CA GLU A 318 27.85 21.70 1.99
C GLU A 318 29.16 22.13 1.29
N GLY A 319 29.26 23.39 0.82
CA GLY A 319 30.45 23.89 0.12
C GLY A 319 30.66 23.29 -1.28
N LEU A 320 29.57 22.85 -1.94
CA LEU A 320 29.58 22.17 -3.23
C LEU A 320 28.88 23.00 -4.32
N THR A 321 29.09 22.63 -5.60
CA THR A 321 28.21 23.07 -6.69
C THR A 321 26.90 22.26 -6.71
N PRO A 322 25.81 22.80 -7.30
CA PRO A 322 24.56 22.06 -7.46
C PRO A 322 24.72 20.68 -8.12
N GLN A 323 25.51 20.58 -9.21
CA GLN A 323 25.78 19.30 -9.86
C GLN A 323 26.46 18.29 -8.90
N GLN A 324 27.51 18.71 -8.17
CA GLN A 324 28.24 17.82 -7.26
C GLN A 324 27.36 17.30 -6.11
N ILE A 325 26.46 18.13 -5.56
CA ILE A 325 25.55 17.65 -4.51
C ILE A 325 24.47 16.72 -5.08
N CYS A 326 23.97 16.99 -6.27
CA CYS A 326 23.08 16.10 -6.99
C CYS A 326 23.73 14.74 -7.26
N ASP A 327 24.97 14.70 -7.76
CA ASP A 327 25.73 13.47 -8.03
C ASP A 327 25.93 12.64 -6.75
N LYS A 328 26.36 13.31 -5.67
CA LYS A 328 26.55 12.72 -4.34
C LYS A 328 25.28 12.05 -3.84
N TYR A 329 24.16 12.77 -3.81
CA TYR A 329 22.93 12.22 -3.23
C TYR A 329 22.17 11.29 -4.19
N HIS A 330 22.26 11.45 -5.51
CA HIS A 330 21.74 10.45 -6.46
C HIS A 330 22.34 9.06 -6.19
N ALA A 331 23.66 8.99 -5.96
CA ALA A 331 24.33 7.76 -5.55
C ALA A 331 23.81 7.22 -4.19
N VAL A 332 23.53 8.10 -3.22
CA VAL A 332 22.91 7.73 -1.94
C VAL A 332 21.52 7.12 -2.16
N HIS A 333 20.63 7.80 -2.90
CA HIS A 333 19.29 7.28 -3.23
C HIS A 333 19.35 5.92 -3.92
N SER A 334 20.18 5.79 -4.97
CA SER A 334 20.39 4.54 -5.69
C SER A 334 20.87 3.41 -4.77
N SER A 335 21.82 3.68 -3.87
CA SER A 335 22.32 2.69 -2.90
C SER A 335 21.23 2.23 -1.91
N ILE A 336 20.38 3.15 -1.44
CA ILE A 336 19.27 2.85 -0.52
C ILE A 336 18.23 1.98 -1.23
N TYR A 337 17.79 2.38 -2.43
CA TYR A 337 16.76 1.64 -3.16
C TYR A 337 17.26 0.27 -3.61
N LYS A 338 18.54 0.13 -3.96
CA LYS A 338 19.17 -1.18 -4.19
C LYS A 338 19.17 -2.07 -2.95
N TRP A 339 19.48 -1.53 -1.76
CA TRP A 339 19.42 -2.29 -0.50
C TRP A 339 17.99 -2.70 -0.11
N PHE A 340 17.01 -1.83 -0.35
CA PHE A 340 15.57 -2.12 -0.24
C PHE A 340 15.04 -3.02 -1.37
N GLN A 341 15.89 -3.47 -2.29
CA GLN A 341 15.56 -4.36 -3.41
C GLN A 341 14.44 -3.80 -4.31
N ILE A 342 14.49 -2.49 -4.62
CA ILE A 342 13.58 -1.86 -5.58
C ILE A 342 14.05 -2.18 -7.01
N ASP A 343 13.17 -2.77 -7.81
CA ASP A 343 13.44 -3.39 -9.12
C ASP A 343 13.01 -2.48 -10.27
N PHE A 344 13.59 -1.27 -10.29
CA PHE A 344 13.45 -0.34 -11.42
C PHE A 344 14.07 -0.95 -12.68
N ASP A 345 13.39 -0.84 -13.81
CA ASP A 345 14.00 -1.08 -15.13
C ASP A 345 14.99 0.04 -15.47
N PHE A 346 14.74 1.26 -14.98
CA PHE A 346 15.69 2.37 -15.02
C PHE A 346 15.50 3.37 -13.87
N PHE A 347 16.60 3.78 -13.23
CA PHE A 347 16.63 4.83 -12.21
C PHE A 347 17.48 6.01 -12.71
N GLY A 348 16.82 7.00 -13.28
CA GLY A 348 17.44 8.14 -13.96
C GLY A 348 17.53 9.43 -13.12
N ARG A 349 17.64 10.56 -13.81
CA ARG A 349 17.91 11.90 -13.24
C ARG A 349 17.20 12.98 -14.06
N THR A 350 16.76 14.06 -13.42
CA THR A 350 16.21 15.21 -14.15
C THR A 350 17.27 16.11 -14.79
N THR A 351 18.53 16.09 -14.33
CA THR A 351 19.62 16.93 -14.89
C THR A 351 20.23 16.34 -16.16
N THR A 352 19.46 16.24 -17.24
CA THR A 352 19.93 15.65 -18.52
C THR A 352 19.58 16.51 -19.73
N GLU A 353 20.30 16.30 -20.84
CA GLU A 353 19.98 16.97 -22.11
C GLU A 353 18.55 16.62 -22.58
N LYS A 354 18.11 15.37 -22.41
CA LYS A 354 16.74 14.94 -22.72
C LYS A 354 15.67 15.61 -21.86
N GLN A 355 15.97 15.99 -20.62
CA GLN A 355 15.04 16.84 -19.85
C GLN A 355 14.87 18.20 -20.52
N THR A 356 15.99 18.82 -20.92
CA THR A 356 15.96 20.15 -21.54
C THR A 356 15.23 20.11 -22.89
N GLU A 357 15.54 19.14 -23.74
CA GLU A 357 14.88 18.91 -25.04
C GLU A 357 13.36 18.76 -24.89
N ILE A 358 12.89 17.85 -24.04
CA ILE A 358 11.46 17.50 -23.94
C ILE A 358 10.67 18.60 -23.21
N ALA A 359 11.24 19.23 -22.17
CA ALA A 359 10.58 20.34 -21.48
C ALA A 359 10.45 21.57 -22.38
N GLN A 360 11.45 21.84 -23.24
CA GLN A 360 11.39 22.92 -24.21
C GLN A 360 10.40 22.64 -25.36
N ASP A 361 10.27 21.40 -25.84
CA ASP A 361 9.24 21.01 -26.81
C ASP A 361 7.82 21.21 -26.26
N ILE A 362 7.54 20.70 -25.05
CA ILE A 362 6.24 20.88 -24.37
C ILE A 362 5.95 22.37 -24.17
N PHE A 363 6.92 23.16 -23.72
CA PHE A 363 6.80 24.62 -23.62
C PHE A 363 6.43 25.27 -24.96
N TRP A 364 7.12 24.93 -26.05
CA TRP A 364 6.88 25.55 -27.35
C TRP A 364 5.51 25.18 -27.94
N ARG A 365 5.01 23.98 -27.67
CA ARG A 365 3.65 23.56 -28.03
C ARG A 365 2.59 24.34 -27.24
N LEU A 366 2.75 24.45 -25.93
CA LEU A 366 1.88 25.27 -25.08
C LEU A 366 1.87 26.75 -25.49
N HIS A 367 3.05 27.29 -25.85
CA HIS A 367 3.19 28.64 -26.40
C HIS A 367 2.44 28.80 -27.74
N LYS A 368 2.68 27.88 -28.69
CA LYS A 368 2.02 27.86 -30.01
C LYS A 368 0.49 27.80 -29.92
N HIS A 369 -0.04 27.11 -28.91
CA HIS A 369 -1.49 26.97 -28.67
C HIS A 369 -2.06 28.03 -27.71
N ALA A 370 -1.29 29.09 -27.37
CA ALA A 370 -1.71 30.22 -26.53
C ALA A 370 -2.20 29.85 -25.12
N PHE A 371 -1.63 28.79 -24.54
CA PHE A 371 -1.83 28.36 -23.14
C PHE A 371 -0.83 28.98 -22.16
N LEU A 372 0.02 29.90 -22.61
CA LEU A 372 0.96 30.63 -21.76
C LEU A 372 0.60 32.12 -21.69
N LEU A 373 0.77 32.71 -20.51
CA LEU A 373 0.61 34.14 -20.25
C LEU A 373 1.95 34.73 -19.80
N GLU A 374 2.19 36.00 -20.14
CA GLU A 374 3.29 36.79 -19.58
C GLU A 374 2.71 37.79 -18.56
N GLU A 375 3.24 37.80 -17.34
CA GLU A 375 2.95 38.82 -16.34
C GLU A 375 4.26 39.35 -15.74
N THR A 376 4.22 40.58 -15.22
CA THR A 376 5.35 41.18 -14.49
C THR A 376 5.05 41.15 -13.00
N VAL A 377 5.94 40.54 -12.21
CA VAL A 377 5.80 40.39 -10.76
C VAL A 377 6.83 41.28 -10.07
N GLU A 378 6.40 42.04 -9.06
CA GLU A 378 7.32 42.79 -8.20
C GLU A 378 7.92 41.87 -7.13
N GLN A 379 9.25 41.84 -7.04
CA GLN A 379 9.97 40.98 -6.10
C GLN A 379 11.13 41.75 -5.46
N LEU A 380 11.47 41.39 -4.22
CA LEU A 380 12.64 41.93 -3.55
C LEU A 380 13.92 41.30 -4.12
N CYS A 381 14.83 42.13 -4.60
CA CYS A 381 16.14 41.74 -5.12
C CYS A 381 17.25 42.25 -4.21
N CYS A 382 18.14 41.36 -3.79
CA CYS A 382 19.34 41.73 -3.04
C CYS A 382 20.49 41.98 -4.02
N GLU A 383 20.89 43.24 -4.17
CA GLU A 383 21.95 43.63 -5.12
C GLU A 383 23.32 43.06 -4.73
N ASN A 384 23.59 42.91 -3.43
CA ASN A 384 24.82 42.29 -2.92
C ASN A 384 24.87 40.78 -3.21
N CYS A 385 23.77 40.05 -2.97
CA CYS A 385 23.67 38.63 -3.31
C CYS A 385 23.37 38.37 -4.80
N LYS A 386 23.14 39.43 -5.60
CA LYS A 386 22.79 39.41 -7.03
C LYS A 386 21.68 38.40 -7.36
N ARG A 387 20.61 38.40 -6.55
CA ARG A 387 19.46 37.49 -6.71
C ARG A 387 18.16 38.06 -6.15
N PHE A 388 17.05 37.63 -6.72
CA PHE A 388 15.73 37.78 -6.11
C PHE A 388 15.62 36.93 -4.83
N LEU A 389 14.86 37.43 -3.86
CA LEU A 389 14.66 36.81 -2.56
C LEU A 389 13.27 36.18 -2.50
N ALA A 390 13.22 34.87 -2.24
CA ALA A 390 12.00 34.23 -1.76
C ALA A 390 11.69 34.69 -0.33
N ASP A 391 10.41 34.71 0.04
CA ASP A 391 9.88 35.22 1.30
C ASP A 391 10.64 34.78 2.57
N ARG A 392 11.05 33.50 2.62
CA ARG A 392 11.86 32.92 3.70
C ARG A 392 13.26 33.53 3.88
N PHE A 393 13.77 34.24 2.88
CA PHE A 393 15.03 34.98 2.89
C PHE A 393 14.83 36.49 3.13
N VAL A 394 13.60 36.92 3.39
CA VAL A 394 13.25 38.28 3.78
C VAL A 394 12.80 38.28 5.24
N GLU A 395 13.37 39.18 6.02
CA GLU A 395 12.91 39.60 7.35
C GLU A 395 12.60 41.10 7.28
N GLY A 396 11.69 41.61 8.10
CA GLY A 396 11.43 43.05 8.18
C GLY A 396 10.30 43.42 9.13
N THR A 397 10.02 44.72 9.22
CA THR A 397 8.98 45.25 10.09
C THR A 397 7.59 45.05 9.47
N CYS A 398 6.72 44.31 10.17
CA CYS A 398 5.34 44.05 9.76
C CYS A 398 4.57 45.37 9.52
N PRO A 399 3.94 45.57 8.36
CA PRO A 399 3.22 46.80 8.05
C PRO A 399 2.01 47.05 8.95
N HIS A 400 1.45 46.00 9.59
CA HIS A 400 0.19 46.05 10.33
C HIS A 400 0.32 46.09 11.87
N CYS A 401 1.35 45.48 12.45
CA CYS A 401 1.52 45.40 13.92
C CYS A 401 2.91 45.84 14.40
N SER A 402 3.76 46.34 13.49
CA SER A 402 5.11 46.83 13.75
C SER A 402 6.02 45.81 14.47
N TYR A 403 5.82 44.51 14.24
CA TYR A 403 6.75 43.47 14.67
C TYR A 403 8.01 43.50 13.77
N PRO A 404 9.22 43.71 14.31
CA PRO A 404 10.42 43.98 13.52
C PRO A 404 11.01 42.75 12.78
N GLU A 405 10.57 41.54 13.14
CA GLU A 405 11.11 40.27 12.62
C GLU A 405 10.04 39.47 11.86
N ALA A 406 9.12 40.15 11.17
CA ALA A 406 8.16 39.47 10.31
C ALA A 406 8.84 38.86 9.08
N ARG A 407 8.37 37.69 8.66
CA ARG A 407 8.86 36.98 7.47
C ARG A 407 8.12 37.51 6.23
N GLY A 408 8.71 37.31 5.05
CA GLY A 408 8.11 37.78 3.79
C GLY A 408 6.73 37.20 3.45
N ASP A 409 6.35 36.08 4.06
CA ASP A 409 5.09 35.36 3.84
C ASP A 409 4.06 35.58 4.97
N GLN A 410 4.54 35.79 6.19
CA GLN A 410 3.69 35.85 7.38
C GLN A 410 4.37 36.61 8.53
N CYS A 411 3.58 37.43 9.23
CA CYS A 411 4.01 38.01 10.50
C CYS A 411 3.64 37.10 11.69
N ASP A 412 4.63 36.42 12.28
CA ASP A 412 4.41 35.47 13.38
C ASP A 412 3.74 36.09 14.63
N LYS A 413 3.91 37.39 14.89
CA LYS A 413 3.27 38.09 16.03
C LYS A 413 1.74 38.28 15.88
N CYS A 414 1.23 38.51 14.67
CA CYS A 414 -0.21 38.78 14.44
C CYS A 414 -0.89 37.76 13.52
N GLY A 415 -0.16 36.74 13.05
CA GLY A 415 -0.65 35.65 12.21
C GLY A 415 -1.00 36.04 10.77
N ARG A 416 -1.06 37.33 10.43
CA ARG A 416 -1.47 37.81 9.11
C ARG A 416 -0.44 37.46 8.03
N LEU A 417 -0.94 36.88 6.93
CA LEU A 417 -0.21 36.68 5.69
C LEU A 417 -0.01 38.03 4.99
N ILE A 418 1.20 38.24 4.46
CA ILE A 418 1.64 39.47 3.81
C ILE A 418 2.49 39.09 2.59
N ASN A 419 2.64 40.01 1.63
CA ASN A 419 3.62 39.83 0.56
C ASN A 419 4.96 40.45 0.99
N ALA A 420 6.09 39.86 0.58
CA ALA A 420 7.40 40.32 1.05
C ALA A 420 7.72 41.80 0.70
N VAL A 421 7.16 42.30 -0.41
CA VAL A 421 7.25 43.71 -0.84
C VAL A 421 6.48 44.69 0.06
N GLU A 422 5.58 44.21 0.92
CA GLU A 422 4.81 45.02 1.87
C GLU A 422 5.55 45.23 3.21
N LEU A 423 6.65 44.51 3.44
CA LEU A 423 7.47 44.68 4.64
C LEU A 423 8.12 46.06 4.66
N LYS A 424 8.06 46.72 5.81
CA LYS A 424 8.83 47.94 6.08
C LYS A 424 10.25 47.54 6.45
N GLU A 425 11.24 48.28 5.96
CA GLU A 425 12.66 48.02 6.24
C GLU A 425 13.07 46.54 5.99
N PRO A 426 12.78 45.97 4.80
CA PRO A 426 13.12 44.59 4.52
C PRO A 426 14.63 44.38 4.59
N GLN A 427 15.06 43.19 5.01
CA GLN A 427 16.45 42.77 5.07
C GLN A 427 16.60 41.37 4.46
N CYS A 428 17.69 41.18 3.71
CA CYS A 428 18.09 39.86 3.27
C CYS A 428 18.64 39.04 4.45
N LYS A 429 18.03 37.91 4.81
CA LYS A 429 18.52 37.03 5.89
C LYS A 429 19.97 36.56 5.70
N VAL A 430 20.46 36.52 4.46
CA VAL A 430 21.79 35.97 4.12
C VAL A 430 22.93 36.98 4.30
N CYS A 431 22.74 38.24 3.90
CA CYS A 431 23.80 39.26 4.00
C CYS A 431 23.42 40.51 4.81
N ARG A 432 22.23 40.53 5.42
CA ARG A 432 21.65 41.63 6.23
C ARG A 432 21.51 42.99 5.53
N GLN A 433 21.76 43.05 4.22
CA GLN A 433 21.53 44.25 3.40
C GLN A 433 20.04 44.40 3.05
N THR A 434 19.60 45.65 2.90
CA THR A 434 18.27 46.00 2.43
C THR A 434 18.11 45.62 0.95
N PRO A 435 17.14 44.77 0.58
CA PRO A 435 16.83 44.48 -0.81
C PRO A 435 15.96 45.59 -1.43
N VAL A 436 16.03 45.75 -2.74
CA VAL A 436 15.23 46.71 -3.52
C VAL A 436 14.11 45.98 -4.27
N VAL A 437 12.94 46.60 -4.39
CA VAL A 437 11.87 46.07 -5.25
C VAL A 437 12.32 46.19 -6.71
N ARG A 438 12.26 45.09 -7.46
CA ARG A 438 12.46 45.07 -8.91
C ARG A 438 11.34 44.28 -9.58
N SER A 439 10.86 44.79 -10.69
CA SER A 439 9.88 44.13 -11.55
C SER A 439 10.55 43.02 -12.37
N SER A 440 9.96 41.83 -12.38
CA SER A 440 10.51 40.63 -13.01
C SER A 440 9.47 39.98 -13.91
N LYS A 441 9.76 39.82 -15.20
CA LYS A 441 8.86 39.11 -16.15
C LYS A 441 8.79 37.62 -15.83
N HIS A 442 7.60 37.05 -15.88
CA HIS A 442 7.35 35.64 -15.63
C HIS A 442 6.33 35.06 -16.63
N LEU A 443 6.55 33.80 -17.02
CA LEU A 443 5.59 33.01 -17.79
C LEU A 443 4.72 32.18 -16.85
N PHE A 444 3.43 32.10 -17.18
CA PHE A 444 2.41 31.36 -16.44
C PHE A 444 1.71 30.36 -17.37
N LEU A 445 1.45 29.15 -16.88
CA LEU A 445 0.56 28.20 -17.54
C LEU A 445 -0.89 28.59 -17.24
N ASP A 446 -1.66 28.82 -18.29
CA ASP A 446 -3.08 29.22 -18.26
C ASP A 446 -3.98 28.01 -18.00
N LEU A 447 -3.93 27.50 -16.76
CA LEU A 447 -4.79 26.39 -16.32
C LEU A 447 -6.30 26.65 -16.54
N PRO A 448 -6.85 27.86 -16.34
CA PRO A 448 -8.27 28.15 -16.65
C PRO A 448 -8.68 27.77 -18.08
N LYS A 449 -7.86 28.05 -19.10
CA LYS A 449 -8.15 27.67 -20.50
C LYS A 449 -8.13 26.15 -20.74
N LEU A 450 -7.46 25.39 -19.87
CA LEU A 450 -7.29 23.94 -19.99
C LEU A 450 -8.28 23.16 -19.09
N GLU A 451 -8.97 23.84 -18.17
CA GLU A 451 -9.85 23.25 -17.15
C GLU A 451 -10.92 22.31 -17.78
N LEU A 452 -11.62 22.75 -18.82
CA LEU A 452 -12.64 21.93 -19.50
C LEU A 452 -12.07 20.64 -20.14
N GLN A 453 -10.87 20.70 -20.71
CA GLN A 453 -10.21 19.52 -21.29
C GLN A 453 -9.72 18.58 -20.19
N LEU A 454 -9.24 19.13 -19.08
CA LEU A 454 -8.83 18.38 -17.90
C LEU A 454 -10.01 17.65 -17.27
N GLU A 455 -11.16 18.30 -17.09
CA GLU A 455 -12.38 17.69 -16.55
C GLU A 455 -12.86 16.50 -17.39
N GLN A 456 -12.94 16.67 -18.71
CA GLN A 456 -13.32 15.59 -19.65
C GLN A 456 -12.39 14.38 -19.55
N TRP A 457 -11.07 14.61 -19.41
CA TRP A 457 -10.11 13.53 -19.19
C TRP A 457 -10.22 12.91 -17.78
N LEU A 458 -10.42 13.71 -16.74
CA LEU A 458 -10.56 13.24 -15.36
C LEU A 458 -11.80 12.38 -15.16
N ASP A 459 -12.94 12.74 -15.77
CA ASP A 459 -14.16 11.93 -15.70
C ASP A 459 -13.95 10.55 -16.34
N LYS A 460 -13.25 10.49 -17.48
CA LYS A 460 -12.85 9.22 -18.10
C LYS A 460 -11.86 8.44 -17.21
N SER A 461 -10.72 9.04 -16.85
CA SER A 461 -9.65 8.36 -16.11
C SER A 461 -10.10 7.89 -14.71
N THR A 462 -10.86 8.71 -13.98
CA THR A 462 -11.32 8.36 -12.63
C THR A 462 -12.53 7.43 -12.59
N SER A 463 -13.25 7.23 -13.71
CA SER A 463 -14.32 6.24 -13.81
C SER A 463 -13.83 4.87 -14.25
N THR A 464 -12.85 4.81 -15.17
CA THR A 464 -12.26 3.54 -15.62
C THR A 464 -11.09 3.05 -14.76
N GLY A 465 -10.39 3.96 -14.06
CA GLY A 465 -9.16 3.67 -13.33
C GLY A 465 -9.30 3.59 -11.80
N ASP A 466 -8.51 2.70 -11.19
CA ASP A 466 -8.38 2.50 -9.74
C ASP A 466 -7.60 3.62 -9.01
N TRP A 467 -7.94 4.89 -9.28
CA TRP A 467 -7.41 6.01 -8.49
C TRP A 467 -7.83 5.88 -7.02
N THR A 468 -6.93 6.20 -6.10
CA THR A 468 -7.23 6.18 -4.66
C THR A 468 -8.21 7.29 -4.26
N ALA A 469 -9.00 7.03 -3.21
CA ALA A 469 -10.11 7.93 -2.81
C ALA A 469 -9.63 9.34 -2.43
N ASN A 470 -8.51 9.42 -1.70
CA ASN A 470 -7.81 10.67 -1.37
C ASN A 470 -7.39 11.45 -2.63
N ALA A 471 -6.84 10.78 -3.65
CA ALA A 471 -6.44 11.41 -4.91
C ALA A 471 -7.65 12.00 -5.66
N LYS A 472 -8.76 11.26 -5.74
CA LYS A 472 -10.03 11.75 -6.31
C LYS A 472 -10.55 12.97 -5.53
N GLN A 473 -10.52 12.93 -4.19
CA GLN A 473 -10.99 14.02 -3.33
C GLN A 473 -10.15 15.30 -3.44
N ILE A 474 -8.81 15.18 -3.41
CA ILE A 474 -7.88 16.32 -3.54
C ILE A 474 -8.06 16.98 -4.90
N THR A 475 -8.12 16.19 -5.98
CA THR A 475 -8.29 16.70 -7.35
C THR A 475 -9.63 17.44 -7.51
N ARG A 476 -10.73 16.88 -7.01
CA ARG A 476 -12.05 17.54 -7.02
C ARG A 476 -12.09 18.83 -6.21
N SER A 477 -11.33 18.92 -5.12
CA SER A 477 -11.22 20.20 -4.38
C SER A 477 -10.54 21.27 -5.23
N TRP A 478 -9.47 20.93 -5.95
CA TRP A 478 -8.75 21.87 -6.81
C TRP A 478 -9.62 22.40 -7.96
N LEU A 479 -10.43 21.53 -8.59
CA LEU A 479 -11.39 21.95 -9.62
C LEU A 479 -12.49 22.85 -9.05
N ARG A 480 -13.15 22.44 -7.95
CA ARG A 480 -14.22 23.21 -7.31
C ARG A 480 -13.79 24.63 -6.91
N ASP A 481 -12.54 24.80 -6.51
CA ASP A 481 -11.99 26.09 -6.08
C ASP A 481 -11.57 26.99 -7.26
N GLY A 482 -11.69 26.48 -8.50
CA GLY A 482 -11.32 27.11 -9.77
C GLY A 482 -9.81 27.07 -10.02
N LEU A 483 -9.38 26.60 -11.20
CA LEU A 483 -7.96 26.64 -11.54
C LEU A 483 -7.51 28.09 -11.77
N LYS A 484 -6.23 28.36 -11.50
CA LYS A 484 -5.62 29.69 -11.60
C LYS A 484 -4.33 29.59 -12.39
N PRO A 485 -3.93 30.63 -13.15
CA PRO A 485 -2.64 30.65 -13.81
C PRO A 485 -1.50 30.34 -12.83
N ARG A 486 -0.55 29.50 -13.23
CA ARG A 486 0.59 29.10 -12.38
C ARG A 486 1.91 29.52 -13.01
N CYS A 487 2.70 30.31 -12.29
CA CYS A 487 4.01 30.75 -12.76
C CYS A 487 4.97 29.55 -12.95
N ILE A 488 5.36 29.30 -14.19
CA ILE A 488 6.23 28.19 -14.62
C ILE A 488 7.71 28.60 -14.75
N THR A 489 8.10 29.80 -14.31
CA THR A 489 9.48 30.32 -14.45
C THR A 489 10.04 30.82 -13.11
N ARG A 490 11.35 30.73 -12.90
CA ARG A 490 12.03 31.25 -11.71
C ARG A 490 13.39 31.88 -12.05
N ASP A 491 13.74 32.88 -11.27
CA ASP A 491 15.05 33.55 -11.28
C ASP A 491 16.06 32.75 -10.46
N LEU A 492 16.42 31.58 -10.99
CA LEU A 492 17.43 30.66 -10.43
C LEU A 492 18.44 30.31 -11.54
N LYS A 493 19.62 29.83 -11.14
CA LYS A 493 20.62 29.34 -12.10
C LYS A 493 20.51 27.82 -12.29
N TRP A 494 20.03 27.11 -11.27
CA TRP A 494 19.90 25.66 -11.28
C TRP A 494 18.48 25.19 -11.64
N GLY A 495 18.25 25.01 -12.94
CA GLY A 495 17.00 24.52 -13.52
C GLY A 495 17.10 24.37 -15.04
N THR A 496 16.09 23.79 -15.66
CA THR A 496 15.99 23.70 -17.12
C THR A 496 15.83 25.11 -17.73
N PRO A 497 16.69 25.56 -18.67
CA PRO A 497 16.63 26.92 -19.20
C PRO A 497 15.39 27.17 -20.06
N VAL A 498 14.81 28.37 -19.94
CA VAL A 498 13.65 28.79 -20.76
C VAL A 498 14.13 29.17 -22.16
N PRO A 499 13.58 28.61 -23.25
CA PRO A 499 14.12 28.80 -24.60
C PRO A 499 13.68 30.12 -25.26
N HIS A 500 13.37 31.17 -24.49
CA HIS A 500 12.84 32.43 -24.99
C HIS A 500 13.83 33.60 -24.75
N PRO A 501 14.07 34.50 -25.73
CA PRO A 501 15.08 35.56 -25.62
C PRO A 501 14.94 36.48 -24.39
N ASP A 502 13.70 36.78 -23.99
CA ASP A 502 13.39 37.62 -22.82
C ASP A 502 13.61 36.91 -21.47
N TYR A 503 13.89 35.60 -21.47
CA TYR A 503 13.97 34.73 -20.29
C TYR A 503 15.33 34.03 -20.16
N LYS A 504 16.37 34.52 -20.84
CA LYS A 504 17.73 33.89 -20.88
C LYS A 504 18.38 33.66 -19.51
N GLU A 505 18.07 34.49 -18.52
CA GLU A 505 18.61 34.36 -17.14
C GLU A 505 17.64 33.64 -16.18
N LYS A 506 16.61 32.99 -16.73
CA LYS A 506 15.56 32.28 -15.98
C LYS A 506 15.50 30.81 -16.38
N VAL A 507 15.02 30.00 -15.44
CA VAL A 507 14.78 28.57 -15.61
C VAL A 507 13.30 28.26 -15.43
N PHE A 508 12.86 27.10 -15.92
CA PHE A 508 11.56 26.57 -15.57
C PHE A 508 11.46 26.32 -14.06
N TYR A 509 10.25 26.48 -13.54
CA TYR A 509 9.94 26.15 -12.16
C TYR A 509 9.85 24.62 -12.03
N VAL A 510 10.59 24.05 -11.09
CA VAL A 510 10.66 22.59 -10.86
C VAL A 510 9.29 21.87 -10.84
N TRP A 511 8.23 22.49 -10.32
CA TRP A 511 6.90 21.87 -10.30
C TRP A 511 6.14 21.89 -11.64
N PHE A 512 6.71 22.49 -12.69
CA PHE A 512 6.29 22.35 -14.08
C PHE A 512 7.05 21.22 -14.78
N ASP A 513 8.38 21.14 -14.63
CA ASP A 513 9.21 20.21 -15.40
C ASP A 513 9.66 18.93 -14.67
N ALA A 514 9.59 18.84 -13.34
CA ALA A 514 9.88 17.59 -12.61
C ALA A 514 8.98 16.41 -13.06
N PRO A 515 7.66 16.58 -13.32
CA PRO A 515 6.86 15.51 -13.95
C PRO A 515 7.27 15.18 -15.39
N ILE A 516 7.83 16.14 -16.15
CA ILE A 516 8.45 15.87 -17.46
C ILE A 516 9.69 14.98 -17.30
N GLY A 517 10.29 14.97 -16.09
CA GLY A 517 11.31 14.02 -15.66
C GLY A 517 10.98 12.55 -15.96
N TYR A 518 9.71 12.12 -15.88
CA TYR A 518 9.37 10.73 -16.22
C TYR A 518 9.60 10.41 -17.70
N LEU A 519 9.32 11.36 -18.59
CA LEU A 519 9.53 11.23 -20.03
C LEU A 519 11.02 11.22 -20.34
N SER A 520 11.77 12.19 -19.79
CA SER A 520 13.21 12.30 -20.03
C SER A 520 14.02 11.14 -19.43
N ILE A 521 13.64 10.63 -18.27
CA ILE A 521 14.19 9.39 -17.70
C ILE A 521 13.94 8.20 -18.65
N THR A 522 12.75 8.12 -19.26
CA THR A 522 12.44 7.07 -20.24
C THR A 522 13.19 7.26 -21.56
N ALA A 523 13.40 8.51 -22.01
CA ALA A 523 14.19 8.85 -23.19
C ALA A 523 15.68 8.52 -23.01
N ASN A 524 16.22 8.66 -21.79
CA ASN A 524 17.57 8.20 -21.45
C ASN A 524 17.68 6.67 -21.31
N TYR A 525 16.56 5.95 -21.17
CA TYR A 525 16.50 4.48 -21.17
C TYR A 525 16.37 3.92 -22.60
N THR A 526 15.61 4.58 -23.48
CA THR A 526 15.44 4.15 -24.87
C THR A 526 15.04 5.31 -25.79
N ASP A 527 15.63 5.35 -26.99
CA ASP A 527 15.24 6.32 -28.03
C ASP A 527 13.77 6.19 -28.45
N GLU A 528 13.16 5.01 -28.29
CA GLU A 528 11.76 4.73 -28.63
C GLU A 528 10.76 5.10 -27.49
N TRP A 529 11.15 5.98 -26.55
CA TRP A 529 10.35 6.35 -25.37
C TRP A 529 8.93 6.85 -25.70
N GLU A 530 8.74 7.44 -26.87
CA GLU A 530 7.43 7.90 -27.35
C GLU A 530 6.43 6.75 -27.51
N LYS A 531 6.89 5.51 -27.76
CA LYS A 531 6.00 4.34 -27.78
C LYS A 531 5.33 4.10 -26.42
N TRP A 532 5.96 4.52 -25.33
CA TRP A 532 5.38 4.48 -23.98
C TRP A 532 4.58 5.75 -23.65
N TRP A 533 5.12 6.92 -23.97
CA TRP A 533 4.59 8.20 -23.51
C TRP A 533 3.67 8.95 -24.49
N LYS A 534 3.51 8.48 -25.73
CA LYS A 534 2.64 9.07 -26.76
C LYS A 534 1.72 8.02 -27.42
N ASN A 535 1.22 7.08 -26.62
CA ASN A 535 0.49 5.89 -27.06
C ASN A 535 -0.60 5.48 -26.04
N PRO A 536 -1.56 6.37 -25.71
CA PRO A 536 -2.61 6.13 -24.72
C PRO A 536 -3.56 4.98 -25.09
N GLU A 537 -3.55 4.51 -26.34
CA GLU A 537 -4.35 3.38 -26.82
C GLU A 537 -3.79 2.01 -26.39
N GLN A 538 -2.47 1.87 -26.25
CA GLN A 538 -1.83 0.59 -25.88
C GLN A 538 -1.19 0.58 -24.49
N VAL A 539 -1.04 1.73 -23.84
CA VAL A 539 -0.31 1.88 -22.58
C VAL A 539 -1.23 2.35 -21.46
N GLU A 540 -1.19 1.64 -20.33
CA GLU A 540 -1.81 2.08 -19.08
C GLU A 540 -0.73 2.65 -18.15
N LEU A 541 -0.85 3.93 -17.78
CA LEU A 541 0.06 4.61 -16.86
C LEU A 541 -0.45 4.55 -15.40
N TYR A 542 0.40 3.99 -14.53
CA TYR A 542 0.25 4.00 -13.07
C TYR A 542 1.29 4.95 -12.45
N ASN A 543 0.85 5.94 -11.67
CA ASN A 543 1.74 6.82 -10.88
C ASN A 543 1.55 6.55 -9.38
N PHE A 544 2.64 6.21 -8.67
CA PHE A 544 2.68 5.98 -7.22
C PHE A 544 3.30 7.16 -6.48
N MET A 545 2.61 7.71 -5.48
CA MET A 545 3.06 8.89 -4.73
C MET A 545 2.43 9.03 -3.35
N ALA A 546 2.92 9.98 -2.56
CA ALA A 546 2.20 10.50 -1.40
C ALA A 546 1.18 11.59 -1.80
N LYS A 547 0.18 11.82 -0.94
CA LYS A 547 -0.98 12.71 -1.21
C LYS A 547 -0.65 14.17 -1.55
N ASP A 548 0.50 14.68 -1.15
CA ASP A 548 1.01 16.03 -1.46
C ASP A 548 1.35 16.22 -2.95
N ASN A 549 1.79 15.16 -3.63
CA ASN A 549 2.12 15.21 -5.05
C ASN A 549 0.91 15.14 -6.00
N VAL A 550 -0.29 14.84 -5.48
CA VAL A 550 -1.51 14.63 -6.30
C VAL A 550 -1.80 15.79 -7.26
N PRO A 551 -1.86 17.08 -6.84
CA PRO A 551 -2.26 18.16 -7.75
C PRO A 551 -1.32 18.34 -8.95
N PHE A 552 -0.04 18.00 -8.80
CA PHE A 552 0.91 18.09 -9.90
C PHE A 552 0.67 17.00 -10.96
N HIS A 553 0.17 15.83 -10.56
CA HIS A 553 -0.06 14.68 -11.43
C HIS A 553 -1.50 14.52 -11.89
N SER A 554 -2.48 15.17 -11.22
CA SER A 554 -3.88 15.18 -11.62
C SER A 554 -4.36 16.50 -12.23
N VAL A 555 -3.58 17.58 -12.13
CA VAL A 555 -3.92 18.90 -12.71
C VAL A 555 -2.76 19.44 -13.55
N VAL A 556 -1.62 19.80 -12.94
CA VAL A 556 -0.58 20.61 -13.63
C VAL A 556 0.03 19.89 -14.83
N PHE A 557 0.45 18.64 -14.63
CA PHE A 557 1.09 17.84 -15.68
C PHE A 557 0.09 17.38 -16.75
N PRO A 558 -1.10 16.84 -16.43
CA PRO A 558 -2.11 16.57 -17.45
C PRO A 558 -2.52 17.79 -18.26
N CYS A 559 -2.70 18.97 -17.65
CA CYS A 559 -2.94 20.21 -18.41
C CYS A 559 -1.79 20.54 -19.36
N SER A 560 -0.54 20.38 -18.92
CA SER A 560 0.65 20.63 -19.75
C SER A 560 0.71 19.70 -20.97
N LEU A 561 0.39 18.41 -20.78
CA LEU A 561 0.39 17.40 -21.84
C LEU A 561 -0.82 17.53 -22.78
N LEU A 562 -2.01 17.82 -22.26
CA LEU A 562 -3.22 18.10 -23.04
C LEU A 562 -3.04 19.35 -23.91
N GLY A 563 -2.54 20.45 -23.33
CA GLY A 563 -2.27 21.69 -24.04
C GLY A 563 -1.16 21.59 -25.09
N ALA A 564 -0.22 20.65 -24.92
CA ALA A 564 0.80 20.34 -25.93
C ALA A 564 0.24 19.61 -27.17
N GLN A 565 -0.93 18.97 -27.06
CA GLN A 565 -1.67 18.31 -28.14
C GLN A 565 -0.85 17.31 -28.97
N ASP A 566 -0.05 16.48 -28.30
CA ASP A 566 0.91 15.55 -28.95
C ASP A 566 0.69 14.07 -28.61
N ASN A 567 -0.59 13.66 -28.52
CA ASN A 567 -1.04 12.30 -28.21
C ASN A 567 -0.43 11.65 -26.95
N TYR A 568 -0.13 12.45 -25.92
CA TYR A 568 0.53 11.95 -24.71
C TYR A 568 -0.30 10.90 -23.95
N THR A 569 0.38 9.87 -23.44
CA THR A 569 -0.13 8.92 -22.45
C THR A 569 -0.32 9.64 -21.11
N LEU A 570 -1.59 9.79 -20.69
CA LEU A 570 -1.97 10.41 -19.42
C LEU A 570 -2.24 9.34 -18.35
N VAL A 571 -2.21 9.72 -17.06
CA VAL A 571 -2.36 8.76 -15.96
C VAL A 571 -3.72 8.06 -15.99
N ASN A 572 -3.71 6.72 -16.02
CA ASN A 572 -4.89 5.88 -15.91
C ASN A 572 -5.19 5.57 -14.43
N HIS A 573 -4.16 5.37 -13.61
CA HIS A 573 -4.28 4.97 -12.20
C HIS A 573 -3.37 5.83 -11.30
N LEU A 574 -3.95 6.81 -10.59
CA LEU A 574 -3.21 7.62 -9.62
C LEU A 574 -3.29 6.99 -8.22
N ILE A 575 -2.18 6.41 -7.77
CA ILE A 575 -2.09 5.68 -6.50
C ILE A 575 -1.41 6.57 -5.44
N ALA A 576 -2.20 7.32 -4.70
CA ALA A 576 -1.72 8.20 -3.64
C ALA A 576 -1.88 7.57 -2.24
N THR A 577 -0.81 7.50 -1.45
CA THR A 577 -0.87 7.08 -0.04
C THR A 577 -1.07 8.27 0.90
N GLU A 578 -1.62 7.96 2.08
CA GLU A 578 -1.54 8.82 3.25
C GLU A 578 -0.11 8.77 3.85
N TYR A 579 0.15 9.47 4.97
CA TYR A 579 1.50 9.53 5.53
C TYR A 579 1.81 8.36 6.47
N LEU A 580 3.09 7.94 6.48
CA LEU A 580 3.66 7.14 7.56
C LEU A 580 4.31 8.09 8.58
N ASN A 581 3.77 8.10 9.79
CA ASN A 581 4.36 8.71 10.98
C ASN A 581 5.38 7.75 11.63
N TYR A 582 6.17 8.25 12.57
CA TYR A 582 7.19 7.49 13.28
C TYR A 582 6.91 7.54 14.78
N GLU A 583 6.60 6.38 15.38
CA GLU A 583 6.01 6.24 16.71
C GLU A 583 4.83 7.22 16.90
N ASP A 584 4.90 8.13 17.85
CA ASP A 584 3.90 9.16 18.18
C ASP A 584 4.13 10.51 17.45
N THR A 585 5.10 10.58 16.54
CA THR A 585 5.58 11.84 15.96
C THR A 585 5.89 11.74 14.46
N LYS A 586 6.46 12.80 13.88
CA LYS A 586 6.89 12.84 12.46
C LYS A 586 8.40 12.66 12.34
N PHE A 587 8.83 11.97 11.29
CA PHE A 587 10.22 11.90 10.86
C PHE A 587 10.84 13.31 10.81
N SER A 588 12.04 13.47 11.35
CA SER A 588 12.72 14.77 11.43
C SER A 588 14.23 14.62 11.47
N LYS A 589 14.88 14.91 10.33
CA LYS A 589 16.34 14.88 10.20
C LYS A 589 17.03 15.84 11.16
N SER A 590 16.48 17.04 11.36
CA SER A 590 17.03 18.06 12.26
C SER A 590 16.92 17.72 13.75
N ARG A 591 15.97 16.85 14.15
CA ARG A 591 15.84 16.36 15.54
C ARG A 591 16.43 14.96 15.76
N GLY A 592 16.98 14.32 14.71
CA GLY A 592 17.43 12.94 14.77
C GLY A 592 16.32 11.92 15.06
N VAL A 593 15.08 12.22 14.62
CA VAL A 593 13.89 11.40 14.87
C VAL A 593 13.53 10.59 13.64
N GLY A 594 13.42 9.27 13.81
CA GLY A 594 13.01 8.33 12.78
C GLY A 594 14.15 7.64 12.04
N VAL A 595 13.81 6.53 11.40
CA VAL A 595 14.75 5.73 10.59
C VAL A 595 14.85 6.31 9.17
N PHE A 596 16.07 6.61 8.74
CA PHE A 596 16.40 6.99 7.37
C PHE A 596 16.92 5.78 6.58
N GLY A 597 16.75 5.81 5.25
CA GLY A 597 17.00 4.64 4.40
C GLY A 597 18.45 4.19 4.34
N ASP A 598 19.39 5.11 4.56
CA ASP A 598 20.82 4.85 4.72
C ASP A 598 21.13 4.13 6.04
N MET A 599 20.43 4.47 7.12
CA MET A 599 20.59 3.89 8.46
C MET A 599 19.93 2.53 8.63
N ALA A 600 18.93 2.20 7.81
CA ALA A 600 18.15 0.95 7.94
C ALA A 600 19.03 -0.32 7.83
N LYS A 601 20.06 -0.28 6.97
CA LYS A 601 21.03 -1.38 6.81
C LYS A 601 21.90 -1.61 8.06
N ASP A 602 22.18 -0.56 8.82
CA ASP A 602 23.07 -0.57 10.00
C ASP A 602 22.34 -1.00 11.29
N THR A 603 21.14 -1.58 11.15
CA THR A 603 20.34 -2.12 12.27
C THR A 603 20.51 -3.62 12.47
N GLY A 604 21.14 -4.31 11.51
CA GLY A 604 21.21 -5.77 11.47
C GLY A 604 19.90 -6.47 11.09
N ILE A 605 18.82 -5.71 10.82
CA ILE A 605 17.54 -6.26 10.37
C ILE A 605 17.53 -6.35 8.83
N PRO A 606 17.30 -7.54 8.23
CA PRO A 606 17.29 -7.70 6.77
C PRO A 606 16.24 -6.83 6.06
N SER A 607 16.53 -6.37 4.85
CA SER A 607 15.64 -5.46 4.12
C SER A 607 14.25 -6.05 3.84
N ASP A 608 14.13 -7.37 3.64
CA ASP A 608 12.82 -8.04 3.50
C ASP A 608 11.93 -7.91 4.75
N VAL A 609 12.51 -7.86 5.97
CA VAL A 609 11.74 -7.66 7.22
C VAL A 609 11.22 -6.21 7.29
N TRP A 610 12.02 -5.24 6.84
CA TRP A 610 11.57 -3.86 6.66
C TRP A 610 10.46 -3.75 5.63
N ARG A 611 10.63 -4.37 4.46
CA ARG A 611 9.61 -4.40 3.39
C ARG A 611 8.30 -5.00 3.89
N PHE A 612 8.35 -6.17 4.53
CA PHE A 612 7.19 -6.82 5.13
C PHE A 612 6.45 -5.88 6.09
N TYR A 613 7.15 -5.30 7.07
CA TYR A 613 6.50 -4.50 8.09
C TYR A 613 5.88 -3.23 7.49
N LEU A 614 6.62 -2.49 6.65
CA LEU A 614 6.12 -1.27 6.01
C LEU A 614 4.92 -1.55 5.10
N LEU A 615 4.89 -2.69 4.41
CA LEU A 615 3.76 -3.10 3.57
C LEU A 615 2.56 -3.58 4.41
N TYR A 616 2.81 -4.22 5.55
CA TYR A 616 1.78 -4.60 6.53
C TYR A 616 1.09 -3.38 7.15
N VAL A 617 1.82 -2.29 7.41
CA VAL A 617 1.28 -1.01 7.90
C VAL A 617 1.15 0.09 6.83
N ARG A 618 1.03 -0.30 5.54
CA ARG A 618 0.94 0.67 4.44
C ARG A 618 -0.22 1.67 4.64
N PRO A 619 0.03 2.99 4.58
CA PRO A 619 -0.98 4.02 4.83
C PRO A 619 -1.91 4.22 3.61
N GLU A 620 -2.83 3.28 3.39
CA GLU A 620 -3.71 3.30 2.19
C GLU A 620 -4.93 4.23 2.33
N GLY A 621 -5.69 4.13 3.43
CA GLY A 621 -6.93 4.88 3.64
C GLY A 621 -6.87 5.93 4.76
N GLN A 622 -5.82 5.89 5.57
CA GLN A 622 -5.53 6.83 6.65
C GLN A 622 -4.02 6.82 6.94
N ASP A 623 -3.52 7.88 7.58
CA ASP A 623 -2.16 7.90 8.11
C ASP A 623 -1.92 6.66 9.00
N SER A 624 -0.70 6.12 8.94
CA SER A 624 -0.25 4.98 9.76
C SER A 624 1.01 5.36 10.53
N ALA A 625 1.41 4.57 11.53
CA ALA A 625 2.62 4.82 12.32
C ALA A 625 3.54 3.61 12.27
N PHE A 626 4.84 3.85 12.04
CA PHE A 626 5.88 2.85 12.28
C PHE A 626 6.09 2.75 13.80
N SER A 627 6.03 1.55 14.38
CA SER A 627 6.43 1.33 15.77
C SER A 627 7.39 0.15 15.92
N TRP A 628 8.46 0.34 16.67
CA TRP A 628 9.47 -0.69 16.94
C TRP A 628 8.88 -1.92 17.67
N ALA A 629 7.98 -1.69 18.62
CA ALA A 629 7.35 -2.76 19.39
C ALA A 629 6.39 -3.61 18.53
N ASP A 630 5.62 -2.96 17.66
CA ASP A 630 4.73 -3.64 16.72
C ASP A 630 5.51 -4.35 15.61
N MET A 631 6.60 -3.76 15.08
CA MET A 631 7.52 -4.44 14.15
C MET A 631 8.08 -5.75 14.73
N ALA A 632 8.56 -5.71 15.98
CA ALA A 632 9.03 -6.90 16.68
C ALA A 632 7.91 -7.94 16.86
N THR A 633 6.72 -7.49 17.23
CA THR A 633 5.54 -8.35 17.40
C THR A 633 5.15 -9.01 16.08
N LYS A 634 5.03 -8.27 14.97
CA LYS A 634 4.64 -8.83 13.66
C LYS A 634 5.71 -9.72 13.05
N ASN A 635 7.00 -9.41 13.21
CA ASN A 635 8.05 -10.35 12.85
C ASN A 635 7.90 -11.67 13.62
N ASN A 636 7.75 -11.60 14.94
CA ASN A 636 7.73 -12.79 15.76
C ASN A 636 6.41 -13.59 15.60
N SER A 637 5.26 -12.93 15.40
CA SER A 637 3.96 -13.59 15.25
C SER A 637 3.66 -14.08 13.83
N GLU A 638 3.85 -13.23 12.81
CA GLU A 638 3.44 -13.54 11.43
C GLU A 638 4.59 -14.09 10.56
N LEU A 639 5.82 -13.58 10.69
CA LEU A 639 6.96 -14.14 9.97
C LEU A 639 7.46 -15.41 10.65
N LEU A 640 7.92 -15.35 11.90
CA LEU A 640 8.54 -16.49 12.57
C LEU A 640 7.52 -17.60 12.90
N ASN A 641 6.49 -17.29 13.68
CA ASN A 641 5.56 -18.30 14.23
C ASN A 641 4.47 -18.76 13.25
N ASN A 642 4.21 -18.03 12.16
CA ASN A 642 3.25 -18.41 11.12
C ASN A 642 3.97 -18.83 9.82
N LEU A 643 4.40 -17.87 8.99
CA LEU A 643 4.94 -18.11 7.64
C LEU A 643 6.17 -19.03 7.63
N GLY A 644 7.18 -18.67 8.42
CA GLY A 644 8.41 -19.43 8.59
C GLY A 644 8.15 -20.79 9.21
N ASN A 645 7.37 -20.87 10.30
CA ASN A 645 7.03 -22.14 10.92
C ASN A 645 6.37 -23.13 9.95
N PHE A 646 5.45 -22.67 9.09
CA PHE A 646 4.83 -23.53 8.08
C PHE A 646 5.85 -24.05 7.07
N ILE A 647 6.59 -23.15 6.42
CA ILE A 647 7.52 -23.50 5.34
C ILE A 647 8.69 -24.34 5.86
N ASN A 648 9.27 -23.96 7.00
CA ASN A 648 10.33 -24.72 7.68
C ASN A 648 9.87 -26.15 7.99
N ARG A 649 8.64 -26.34 8.52
CA ARG A 649 8.09 -27.68 8.81
C ARG A 649 7.84 -28.48 7.53
N ALA A 650 7.26 -27.86 6.51
CA ALA A 650 6.98 -28.51 5.23
C ALA A 650 8.26 -29.09 4.59
N GLY A 651 9.32 -28.28 4.46
CA GLY A 651 10.61 -28.71 3.94
C GLY A 651 11.35 -29.70 4.87
N MET A 652 11.33 -29.46 6.19
CA MET A 652 11.97 -30.34 7.17
C MET A 652 11.37 -31.75 7.16
N PHE A 653 10.06 -31.91 6.99
CA PHE A 653 9.45 -33.24 6.92
C PHE A 653 9.84 -34.01 5.65
N VAL A 654 9.95 -33.34 4.49
CA VAL A 654 10.48 -33.97 3.26
C VAL A 654 11.92 -34.45 3.49
N THR A 655 12.79 -33.58 4.02
CA THR A 655 14.21 -33.90 4.27
C THR A 655 14.36 -35.03 5.29
N LYS A 656 13.65 -34.95 6.42
CA LYS A 656 13.84 -35.82 7.59
C LYS A 656 13.18 -37.19 7.47
N PHE A 657 12.06 -37.30 6.76
CA PHE A 657 11.26 -38.52 6.74
C PHE A 657 11.15 -39.19 5.36
N PHE A 658 11.48 -38.47 4.28
CA PHE A 658 11.35 -38.93 2.90
C PHE A 658 12.64 -38.69 2.09
N GLU A 659 13.80 -38.67 2.76
CA GLU A 659 15.15 -38.62 2.15
C GLU A 659 15.37 -37.43 1.18
N GLY A 660 14.70 -36.31 1.45
CA GLY A 660 14.74 -35.11 0.61
C GLY A 660 13.92 -35.21 -0.69
N CYS A 661 13.15 -36.29 -0.88
CA CYS A 661 12.27 -36.48 -2.02
C CYS A 661 10.81 -36.24 -1.64
N VAL A 662 10.07 -35.49 -2.45
CA VAL A 662 8.65 -35.25 -2.23
C VAL A 662 7.89 -36.58 -2.35
N PRO A 663 7.12 -36.98 -1.32
CA PRO A 663 6.39 -38.26 -1.33
C PRO A 663 5.22 -38.26 -2.32
N ALA A 664 4.70 -39.46 -2.61
CA ALA A 664 3.43 -39.62 -3.31
C ALA A 664 2.27 -38.97 -2.50
N MET A 665 1.31 -38.40 -3.22
CA MET A 665 0.17 -37.68 -2.65
C MET A 665 -1.14 -38.33 -3.07
N GLU A 666 -1.77 -39.07 -2.16
CA GLU A 666 -3.11 -39.61 -2.32
C GLU A 666 -4.10 -38.75 -1.55
N LEU A 667 -4.81 -37.88 -2.28
CA LEU A 667 -5.63 -36.80 -1.73
C LEU A 667 -6.95 -37.31 -1.14
N GLN A 668 -7.08 -37.20 0.17
CA GLN A 668 -8.32 -37.41 0.91
C GLN A 668 -9.22 -36.16 0.85
N GLN A 669 -10.48 -36.29 1.28
CA GLN A 669 -11.44 -35.19 1.19
C GLN A 669 -11.01 -33.94 1.98
N GLU A 670 -10.29 -34.09 3.09
CA GLU A 670 -9.73 -32.96 3.84
C GLU A 670 -8.61 -32.23 3.08
N ASP A 671 -7.81 -32.95 2.28
CA ASP A 671 -6.76 -32.35 1.44
C ASP A 671 -7.37 -31.51 0.34
N LYS A 672 -8.40 -32.05 -0.32
CA LYS A 672 -9.12 -31.33 -1.37
C LYS A 672 -9.82 -30.08 -0.82
N LYS A 673 -10.38 -30.14 0.40
CA LYS A 673 -10.91 -28.95 1.09
C LYS A 673 -9.83 -27.89 1.35
N LEU A 674 -8.65 -28.28 1.85
CA LEU A 674 -7.53 -27.35 2.03
C LEU A 674 -7.11 -26.72 0.70
N LEU A 675 -6.90 -27.52 -0.34
CA LEU A 675 -6.45 -27.03 -1.64
C LEU A 675 -7.47 -26.09 -2.31
N ALA A 676 -8.77 -26.35 -2.16
CA ALA A 676 -9.82 -25.43 -2.60
C ALA A 676 -9.81 -24.10 -1.82
N LEU A 677 -9.52 -24.13 -0.51
CA LEU A 677 -9.37 -22.93 0.33
C LEU A 677 -8.12 -22.12 -0.06
N VAL A 678 -6.97 -22.78 -0.28
CA VAL A 678 -5.75 -22.14 -0.78
C VAL A 678 -5.97 -21.51 -2.16
N GLY A 679 -6.69 -22.19 -3.05
CA GLY A 679 -7.10 -21.64 -4.35
C GLY A 679 -8.07 -20.45 -4.25
N TRP A 680 -8.89 -20.38 -3.19
CA TRP A 680 -9.73 -19.21 -2.92
C TRP A 680 -8.90 -18.02 -2.40
N GLU A 681 -8.04 -18.22 -1.40
CA GLU A 681 -7.13 -17.19 -0.89
C GLU A 681 -6.21 -16.62 -2.00
N LEU A 682 -5.71 -17.47 -2.91
CA LEU A 682 -4.93 -17.07 -4.09
C LEU A 682 -5.73 -16.15 -5.03
N GLN A 683 -7.01 -16.44 -5.25
CA GLN A 683 -7.89 -15.60 -6.08
C GLN A 683 -8.20 -14.26 -5.41
N GLN A 684 -8.39 -14.25 -4.08
CA GLN A 684 -8.59 -12.99 -3.34
C GLN A 684 -7.32 -12.12 -3.37
N TYR A 685 -6.15 -12.72 -3.23
CA TYR A 685 -4.86 -12.05 -3.43
C TYR A 685 -4.77 -11.37 -4.81
N ILE A 686 -5.08 -12.09 -5.89
CA ILE A 686 -5.07 -11.56 -7.26
C ILE A 686 -6.07 -10.40 -7.42
N GLN A 687 -7.32 -10.59 -6.98
CA GLN A 687 -8.37 -9.56 -7.07
C GLN A 687 -8.02 -8.26 -6.34
N LEU A 688 -7.33 -8.36 -5.21
CA LEU A 688 -6.85 -7.22 -4.44
C LEU A 688 -5.63 -6.56 -5.08
N MET A 689 -4.66 -7.34 -5.57
CA MET A 689 -3.46 -6.83 -6.24
C MET A 689 -3.78 -6.16 -7.57
N ASP A 690 -4.77 -6.66 -8.33
CA ASP A 690 -5.27 -6.03 -9.56
C ASP A 690 -5.82 -4.63 -9.33
N LYS A 691 -6.31 -4.35 -8.11
CA LYS A 691 -6.79 -3.04 -7.63
C LYS A 691 -5.82 -2.32 -6.69
N VAL A 692 -4.54 -2.73 -6.70
CA VAL A 692 -3.44 -2.13 -5.91
C VAL A 692 -3.71 -2.07 -4.40
N LYS A 693 -4.50 -3.01 -3.86
CA LYS A 693 -4.78 -3.19 -2.43
C LYS A 693 -3.68 -3.99 -1.74
N ILE A 694 -2.47 -3.43 -1.80
CA ILE A 694 -1.20 -4.08 -1.42
C ILE A 694 -1.19 -4.56 0.04
N ARG A 695 -1.77 -3.77 0.96
CA ARG A 695 -1.82 -4.11 2.39
C ARG A 695 -2.74 -5.30 2.68
N ASP A 696 -3.90 -5.33 2.03
CA ASP A 696 -4.93 -6.33 2.33
C ASP A 696 -4.65 -7.67 1.62
N SER A 697 -4.07 -7.63 0.42
CA SER A 697 -3.57 -8.83 -0.29
C SER A 697 -2.50 -9.59 0.50
N LEU A 698 -1.61 -8.91 1.23
CA LEU A 698 -0.61 -9.56 2.11
C LEU A 698 -1.26 -10.48 3.16
N LYS A 699 -2.47 -10.17 3.63
CA LYS A 699 -3.20 -10.99 4.62
C LYS A 699 -3.53 -12.38 4.06
N HIS A 700 -3.83 -12.50 2.77
CA HIS A 700 -4.14 -13.78 2.12
C HIS A 700 -2.91 -14.71 2.07
N ILE A 701 -1.70 -14.16 1.90
CA ILE A 701 -0.44 -14.93 2.02
C ILE A 701 -0.30 -15.50 3.44
N LEU A 702 -0.53 -14.66 4.46
CA LEU A 702 -0.45 -15.07 5.87
C LEU A 702 -1.56 -16.07 6.26
N ASN A 703 -2.75 -15.96 5.66
CA ASN A 703 -3.85 -16.90 5.84
C ASN A 703 -3.55 -18.28 5.25
N ILE A 704 -3.03 -18.36 4.02
CA ILE A 704 -2.61 -19.63 3.39
C ILE A 704 -1.62 -20.37 4.30
N SER A 705 -0.62 -19.65 4.84
CA SER A 705 0.30 -20.21 5.83
C SER A 705 -0.41 -20.67 7.11
N ARG A 706 -1.38 -19.91 7.63
CA ARG A 706 -2.13 -20.26 8.84
C ARG A 706 -2.97 -21.52 8.65
N HIS A 707 -3.58 -21.68 7.48
CA HIS A 707 -4.28 -22.91 7.08
C HIS A 707 -3.32 -24.10 6.92
N GLY A 708 -2.15 -23.88 6.32
CA GLY A 708 -1.08 -24.88 6.22
C GLY A 708 -0.57 -25.35 7.59
N ASN A 709 -0.33 -24.42 8.52
CA ASN A 709 0.03 -24.71 9.91
C ASN A 709 -1.05 -25.56 10.61
N GLN A 710 -2.31 -25.17 10.49
CA GLN A 710 -3.44 -25.90 11.07
C GLN A 710 -3.56 -27.32 10.49
N TYR A 711 -3.43 -27.46 9.17
CA TYR A 711 -3.47 -28.74 8.47
C TYR A 711 -2.37 -29.69 8.93
N ILE A 712 -1.12 -29.22 8.96
CA ILE A 712 0.01 -29.97 9.52
C ILE A 712 -0.27 -30.36 10.98
N GLN A 713 -0.83 -29.45 11.78
CA GLN A 713 -1.00 -29.67 13.21
C GLN A 713 -2.09 -30.70 13.52
N VAL A 714 -3.21 -30.69 12.80
CA VAL A 714 -4.29 -31.68 12.97
C VAL A 714 -3.87 -33.06 12.44
N ASN A 715 -3.03 -33.12 11.40
CA ASN A 715 -2.62 -34.40 10.82
C ASN A 715 -1.43 -35.08 11.49
N GLU A 716 -0.64 -34.36 12.30
CA GLU A 716 0.52 -34.88 13.04
C GLU A 716 1.46 -35.82 12.23
N PRO A 717 1.93 -35.42 11.03
CA PRO A 717 2.75 -36.28 10.16
C PRO A 717 4.02 -36.83 10.85
N TRP A 718 4.63 -36.06 11.76
CA TRP A 718 5.80 -36.50 12.54
C TRP A 718 5.52 -37.64 13.53
N LYS A 719 4.24 -37.92 13.85
CA LYS A 719 3.80 -39.13 14.55
C LYS A 719 3.43 -40.22 13.53
N LYS A 720 2.51 -39.91 12.60
CA LYS A 720 1.96 -40.88 11.62
C LYS A 720 3.03 -41.57 10.77
N VAL A 721 4.16 -40.91 10.48
CA VAL A 721 5.27 -41.50 9.72
C VAL A 721 5.97 -42.69 10.41
N LYS A 722 5.74 -42.86 11.73
CA LYS A 722 6.22 -43.99 12.55
C LYS A 722 5.16 -45.09 12.73
N GLY A 723 3.96 -44.89 12.17
CA GLY A 723 2.85 -45.82 12.24
C GLY A 723 2.91 -46.90 11.15
N GLY A 724 1.76 -47.57 10.93
CA GLY A 724 1.62 -48.56 9.85
C GLY A 724 1.59 -47.92 8.46
N ASP A 725 1.56 -48.75 7.41
CA ASP A 725 1.66 -48.28 6.01
C ASP A 725 0.65 -47.18 5.64
N ALA A 726 -0.61 -47.32 6.05
CA ALA A 726 -1.66 -46.32 5.83
C ALA A 726 -1.37 -44.98 6.55
N GLU A 727 -0.77 -45.01 7.73
CA GLU A 727 -0.39 -43.79 8.46
C GLU A 727 0.86 -43.14 7.84
N ARG A 728 1.82 -43.95 7.39
CA ARG A 728 3.00 -43.50 6.65
C ARG A 728 2.62 -42.87 5.31
N GLN A 729 1.70 -43.48 4.58
CA GLN A 729 1.09 -42.96 3.35
C GLN A 729 0.37 -41.63 3.61
N ARG A 730 -0.46 -41.56 4.67
CA ARG A 730 -1.12 -40.30 5.08
C ARG A 730 -0.10 -39.21 5.41
N SER A 731 0.96 -39.53 6.14
CA SER A 731 2.06 -38.59 6.39
C SER A 731 2.74 -38.13 5.10
N GLY A 732 2.88 -39.03 4.12
CA GLY A 732 3.35 -38.72 2.78
C GLY A 732 2.48 -37.65 2.12
N THR A 733 1.19 -37.89 1.95
CA THR A 733 0.26 -36.91 1.37
C THR A 733 0.32 -35.56 2.09
N VAL A 734 0.28 -35.54 3.42
CA VAL A 734 0.32 -34.29 4.21
C VAL A 734 1.61 -33.50 3.96
N THR A 735 2.75 -34.19 3.92
CA THR A 735 4.05 -33.57 3.64
C THR A 735 4.14 -33.06 2.20
N GLY A 736 3.72 -33.85 1.22
CA GLY A 736 3.71 -33.45 -0.20
C GLY A 736 2.80 -32.27 -0.50
N VAL A 737 1.59 -32.26 0.06
CA VAL A 737 0.64 -31.13 -0.05
C VAL A 737 1.23 -29.87 0.60
N SER A 738 1.81 -30.00 1.80
CA SER A 738 2.38 -28.87 2.53
C SER A 738 3.54 -28.21 1.78
N VAL A 739 4.45 -29.00 1.18
CA VAL A 739 5.60 -28.45 0.45
C VAL A 739 5.19 -27.80 -0.89
N ASN A 740 4.13 -28.28 -1.53
CA ASN A 740 3.54 -27.59 -2.70
C ASN A 740 2.87 -26.26 -2.33
N ILE A 741 2.20 -26.18 -1.17
CA ILE A 741 1.66 -24.89 -0.67
C ILE A 741 2.81 -23.93 -0.31
N ALA A 742 3.92 -24.43 0.26
CA ALA A 742 5.12 -23.63 0.50
C ALA A 742 5.74 -23.10 -0.82
N CYS A 743 5.71 -23.90 -1.90
CA CYS A 743 6.11 -23.45 -3.23
C CYS A 743 5.21 -22.31 -3.74
N LEU A 744 3.88 -22.40 -3.62
CA LEU A 744 2.97 -21.30 -3.98
C LEU A 744 3.26 -20.04 -3.15
N LEU A 745 3.42 -20.19 -1.83
CA LEU A 745 3.74 -19.07 -0.94
C LEU A 745 5.02 -18.34 -1.38
N SER A 746 6.05 -19.06 -1.85
CA SER A 746 7.26 -18.42 -2.37
C SER A 746 6.97 -17.49 -3.56
N VAL A 747 6.03 -17.85 -4.44
CA VAL A 747 5.65 -17.06 -5.61
C VAL A 747 4.82 -15.84 -5.18
N MET A 748 3.79 -16.03 -4.35
CA MET A 748 2.95 -14.93 -3.86
C MET A 748 3.73 -13.91 -3.00
N LEU A 749 4.79 -14.37 -2.31
CA LEU A 749 5.64 -13.53 -1.49
C LEU A 749 6.68 -12.74 -2.30
N PHE A 750 6.98 -13.11 -3.54
CA PHE A 750 8.01 -12.45 -4.37
C PHE A 750 7.87 -10.92 -4.48
N PRO A 751 6.65 -10.35 -4.65
CA PRO A 751 6.49 -8.90 -4.64
C PRO A 751 6.84 -8.23 -3.30
N TYR A 752 6.66 -8.93 -2.18
CA TYR A 752 6.80 -8.38 -0.83
C TYR A 752 8.20 -8.58 -0.25
N MET A 753 8.73 -9.80 -0.33
CA MET A 753 10.00 -10.21 0.27
C MET A 753 10.81 -11.02 -0.77
N PRO A 754 11.40 -10.34 -1.78
CA PRO A 754 12.02 -11.01 -2.92
C PRO A 754 13.22 -11.92 -2.56
N THR A 755 14.02 -11.58 -1.55
CA THR A 755 15.15 -12.43 -1.09
C THR A 755 14.65 -13.69 -0.38
N VAL A 756 13.66 -13.57 0.51
CA VAL A 756 13.06 -14.72 1.22
C VAL A 756 12.31 -15.61 0.22
N SER A 757 11.60 -15.00 -0.73
CA SER A 757 10.95 -15.67 -1.85
C SER A 757 11.94 -16.54 -2.66
N GLN A 758 13.11 -15.98 -3.02
CA GLN A 758 14.17 -16.75 -3.69
C GLN A 758 14.73 -17.84 -2.77
N THR A 759 15.02 -17.52 -1.50
CA THR A 759 15.53 -18.47 -0.51
C THR A 759 14.62 -19.70 -0.39
N ILE A 760 13.29 -19.51 -0.35
CA ILE A 760 12.34 -20.62 -0.31
C ILE A 760 12.44 -21.46 -1.59
N ARG A 761 12.52 -20.83 -2.78
CA ARG A 761 12.68 -21.55 -4.06
C ARG A 761 13.95 -22.38 -4.09
N ASP A 762 15.07 -21.83 -3.64
CA ASP A 762 16.37 -22.50 -3.59
C ASP A 762 16.33 -23.72 -2.64
N GLN A 763 15.78 -23.54 -1.43
CA GLN A 763 15.60 -24.63 -0.47
C GLN A 763 14.67 -25.73 -0.99
N LEU A 764 13.65 -25.39 -1.77
CA LEU A 764 12.72 -26.35 -2.39
C LEU A 764 13.22 -26.89 -3.74
N ASN A 765 14.32 -26.38 -4.27
CA ASN A 765 14.80 -26.64 -5.64
C ASN A 765 13.65 -26.45 -6.67
N ALA A 766 12.88 -25.37 -6.53
CA ALA A 766 11.65 -25.14 -7.29
C ALA A 766 11.95 -24.75 -8.75
N PRO A 767 11.38 -25.44 -9.77
CA PRO A 767 11.63 -25.11 -11.17
C PRO A 767 11.23 -23.68 -11.54
N GLU A 768 12.12 -22.95 -12.19
CA GLU A 768 11.96 -21.51 -12.49
C GLU A 768 10.75 -21.21 -13.41
N ALA A 769 10.47 -22.12 -14.35
CA ALA A 769 9.31 -22.11 -15.25
C ALA A 769 7.94 -21.94 -14.57
N ILE A 770 7.86 -22.26 -13.28
CA ILE A 770 6.60 -22.35 -12.53
C ILE A 770 6.19 -20.98 -11.95
N ILE A 771 7.15 -20.08 -11.76
CA ILE A 771 6.99 -18.80 -11.06
C ILE A 771 5.91 -17.92 -11.72
N SER A 772 5.89 -17.85 -13.05
CA SER A 772 4.89 -17.09 -13.81
C SER A 772 3.52 -17.77 -13.89
N THR A 773 3.46 -19.10 -13.81
CA THR A 773 2.26 -19.84 -14.20
C THR A 773 1.15 -19.79 -13.15
N MET A 774 1.50 -19.80 -11.86
CA MET A 774 0.50 -19.88 -10.77
C MET A 774 -0.39 -18.64 -10.62
N LEU A 775 0.09 -17.47 -11.07
CA LEU A 775 -0.60 -16.18 -10.97
C LEU A 775 -1.23 -15.71 -12.29
N GLN A 776 -0.91 -16.34 -13.43
CA GLN A 776 -1.53 -16.03 -14.71
C GLN A 776 -3.06 -16.29 -14.71
N GLY A 777 -3.79 -15.57 -15.57
CA GLY A 777 -5.25 -15.65 -15.65
C GLY A 777 -5.91 -15.29 -14.31
N SER A 778 -6.85 -16.11 -13.85
CA SER A 778 -7.50 -16.00 -12.52
C SER A 778 -6.66 -16.58 -11.38
N GLY A 779 -5.45 -17.06 -11.65
CA GLY A 779 -4.64 -17.84 -10.72
C GLY A 779 -5.13 -19.28 -10.58
N THR A 780 -4.20 -20.23 -10.48
CA THR A 780 -4.52 -21.64 -10.26
C THR A 780 -3.41 -22.28 -9.43
N PHE A 781 -3.80 -22.89 -8.30
CA PHE A 781 -2.90 -23.76 -7.57
C PHE A 781 -2.57 -24.98 -8.44
N SER A 782 -1.29 -25.21 -8.67
CA SER A 782 -0.77 -26.34 -9.46
C SER A 782 0.14 -27.18 -8.56
N CYS A 783 0.14 -28.50 -8.74
CA CYS A 783 1.15 -29.35 -8.10
C CYS A 783 2.47 -29.25 -8.88
N THR A 784 3.42 -28.53 -8.31
CA THR A 784 4.66 -28.11 -8.95
C THR A 784 5.85 -28.97 -8.53
N LEU A 785 5.82 -29.46 -7.30
CA LEU A 785 6.79 -30.40 -6.76
C LEU A 785 6.10 -31.78 -6.74
N THR A 786 6.27 -32.52 -7.82
CA THR A 786 5.67 -33.86 -8.00
C THR A 786 6.35 -34.90 -7.12
N ALA A 787 5.71 -36.07 -6.97
CA ALA A 787 6.31 -37.20 -6.27
C ALA A 787 7.67 -37.57 -6.90
N GLY A 788 8.69 -37.76 -6.06
CA GLY A 788 10.07 -38.00 -6.48
C GLY A 788 10.91 -36.74 -6.73
N HIS A 789 10.32 -35.52 -6.74
CA HIS A 789 11.09 -34.27 -6.81
C HIS A 789 12.04 -34.16 -5.62
N ARG A 790 13.33 -33.87 -5.86
CA ARG A 790 14.33 -33.72 -4.81
C ARG A 790 14.50 -32.24 -4.44
N ILE A 791 14.17 -31.90 -3.19
CA ILE A 791 14.38 -30.56 -2.63
C ILE A 791 15.84 -30.34 -2.23
N GLY A 792 16.22 -29.08 -2.02
CA GLY A 792 17.54 -28.68 -1.53
C GLY A 792 17.67 -28.78 0.00
N THR A 793 18.69 -28.10 0.54
CA THR A 793 18.93 -28.05 1.99
C THR A 793 18.05 -27.00 2.65
N VAL A 794 17.18 -27.43 3.56
CA VAL A 794 16.27 -26.54 4.29
C VAL A 794 16.95 -25.83 5.46
N SER A 795 16.62 -24.57 5.70
CA SER A 795 17.14 -23.77 6.82
C SER A 795 16.11 -22.73 7.31
N PRO A 796 16.15 -22.30 8.59
CA PRO A 796 15.16 -21.37 9.14
C PRO A 796 15.14 -20.02 8.42
N LEU A 797 14.00 -19.67 7.82
CA LEU A 797 13.84 -18.45 7.01
C LEU A 797 13.94 -17.13 7.79
N PHE A 798 13.52 -17.12 9.06
CA PHE A 798 13.41 -15.90 9.86
C PHE A 798 14.10 -16.07 11.22
N GLN A 799 14.63 -14.96 11.73
CA GLN A 799 15.14 -14.85 13.09
C GLN A 799 14.14 -14.11 13.98
N LYS A 800 14.18 -14.40 15.27
CA LYS A 800 13.41 -13.65 16.28
C LYS A 800 14.03 -12.26 16.46
N LEU A 801 13.18 -11.24 16.49
CA LEU A 801 13.60 -9.91 16.94
C LEU A 801 13.48 -9.87 18.47
N GLU A 802 14.62 -9.66 19.15
CA GLU A 802 14.69 -9.64 20.60
C GLU A 802 14.36 -8.26 21.17
N MET A 803 13.63 -8.21 22.28
CA MET A 803 13.12 -6.95 22.83
C MET A 803 14.24 -5.97 23.21
N ASP A 804 15.36 -6.48 23.71
CA ASP A 804 16.53 -5.66 24.07
C ASP A 804 17.18 -4.99 22.84
N GLN A 805 17.28 -5.72 21.72
CA GLN A 805 17.74 -5.17 20.44
C GLN A 805 16.79 -4.09 19.94
N ILE A 806 15.49 -4.34 20.04
CA ILE A 806 14.44 -3.46 19.55
C ILE A 806 14.35 -2.17 20.37
N GLU A 807 14.46 -2.24 21.70
CA GLU A 807 14.49 -1.05 22.55
C GLU A 807 15.78 -0.25 22.38
N ALA A 808 16.92 -0.90 22.11
CA ALA A 808 18.17 -0.21 21.75
C ALA A 808 18.04 0.55 20.41
N LEU A 809 17.41 -0.05 19.39
CA LEU A 809 17.14 0.61 18.11
C LEU A 809 16.11 1.74 18.28
N ARG A 810 15.04 1.52 19.04
CA ARG A 810 14.03 2.55 19.35
C ARG A 810 14.66 3.78 20.00
N LYS A 811 15.57 3.59 20.98
CA LYS A 811 16.34 4.69 21.59
C LYS A 811 17.28 5.37 20.59
N ARG A 812 17.98 4.62 19.73
CA ARG A 812 18.86 5.18 18.68
C ARG A 812 18.13 6.14 17.73
N PHE A 813 16.85 5.86 17.42
CA PHE A 813 16.07 6.62 16.44
C PHE A 813 14.93 7.45 17.05
N GLY A 814 14.85 7.57 18.38
CA GLY A 814 13.78 8.28 19.10
C GLY A 814 13.94 9.81 19.16
N GLY A 815 15.08 10.35 18.72
CA GLY A 815 15.48 11.75 18.95
C GLY A 815 16.25 11.94 20.25
N GLN A 816 17.09 12.97 20.28
CA GLN A 816 17.98 13.33 21.39
C GLN A 816 18.71 12.14 22.07
N GLN A 817 19.67 11.56 21.35
CA GLN A 817 20.93 11.26 22.04
C GLN A 817 21.66 12.58 22.24
N VAL A 818 21.80 13.01 23.50
CA VAL A 818 22.84 13.97 23.87
C VAL A 818 24.16 13.21 23.70
N PHE A 819 24.85 13.47 22.59
CA PHE A 819 26.30 13.30 22.59
C PHE A 819 26.84 14.42 23.48
N ASP A 820 27.42 14.05 24.62
CA ASP A 820 28.16 14.99 25.45
C ASP A 820 29.23 15.64 24.59
N ALA A 821 29.19 16.97 24.47
CA ALA A 821 30.09 17.77 23.65
C ALA A 821 31.50 17.91 24.28
N ALA A 822 31.98 16.84 24.92
CA ALA A 822 33.22 16.78 25.70
C ALA A 822 34.20 15.69 25.21
N SER A 823 33.89 14.97 24.11
CA SER A 823 34.73 13.88 23.60
C SER A 823 34.89 13.86 22.07
N VAL A 824 34.93 15.04 21.44
CA VAL A 824 35.46 15.20 20.07
C VAL A 824 36.82 15.89 20.13
N PRO A 825 37.94 15.21 19.84
CA PRO A 825 39.22 15.86 19.64
C PRO A 825 39.14 16.79 18.42
N VAL A 826 39.52 18.05 18.60
CA VAL A 826 39.55 19.03 17.50
C VAL A 826 40.55 18.57 16.44
N PRO A 827 40.16 18.40 15.16
CA PRO A 827 41.13 18.22 14.09
C PRO A 827 41.92 19.51 13.92
N ALA A 828 43.22 19.47 14.24
CA ALA A 828 44.11 20.55 13.87
C ALA A 828 44.13 20.71 12.34
N ALA A 829 44.20 21.94 11.86
CA ALA A 829 44.25 22.23 10.43
C ALA A 829 45.46 21.54 9.79
N VAL A 830 45.23 20.81 8.70
CA VAL A 830 46.30 20.35 7.81
C VAL A 830 45.97 20.82 6.41
N ALA A 831 46.83 21.70 5.89
CA ALA A 831 46.81 22.13 4.52
C ALA A 831 47.43 21.06 3.60
N GLU A 832 47.03 21.11 2.33
CA GLU A 832 47.70 20.51 1.17
C GLU A 832 47.78 18.97 1.09
N ALA A 833 47.51 18.48 -0.12
CA ALA A 833 47.55 17.07 -0.45
C ALA A 833 48.93 16.67 -1.00
N VAL A 834 49.48 15.56 -0.51
CA VAL A 834 50.50 14.79 -1.25
C VAL A 834 50.18 13.30 -1.15
N THR A 835 50.12 12.64 -2.30
CA THR A 835 49.97 11.20 -2.46
C THR A 835 51.31 10.46 -2.39
N VAL A 836 51.49 9.53 -1.44
CA VAL A 836 52.43 8.40 -1.58
C VAL A 836 51.89 7.18 -0.81
N ILE A 837 51.87 6.00 -1.45
CA ILE A 837 51.75 4.71 -0.77
C ILE A 837 53.17 4.27 -0.41
N GLY A 838 53.49 4.16 0.88
CA GLY A 838 54.80 3.73 1.36
C GLY A 838 54.74 3.27 2.82
N VAL A 839 55.42 2.16 3.11
CA VAL A 839 55.64 1.65 4.48
C VAL A 839 56.59 2.61 5.20
N ASP A 840 56.26 3.02 6.43
CA ASP A 840 57.11 3.87 7.28
C ASP A 840 57.76 3.01 8.39
N PRO A 841 59.06 2.67 8.27
CA PRO A 841 59.72 1.77 9.22
C PRO A 841 59.96 2.39 10.60
N GLU A 842 60.10 3.72 10.70
CA GLU A 842 60.29 4.39 11.98
C GLU A 842 58.97 4.46 12.75
N ARG A 843 57.88 4.85 12.06
CA ARG A 843 56.52 4.82 12.61
C ARG A 843 56.11 3.43 13.09
N ALA A 844 56.42 2.38 12.32
CA ALA A 844 56.15 1.00 12.72
C ALA A 844 56.94 0.59 13.98
N LYS A 845 58.17 1.06 14.14
CA LYS A 845 59.00 0.79 15.33
C LYS A 845 58.44 1.49 16.58
N GLU A 846 58.05 2.76 16.47
CA GLU A 846 57.39 3.50 17.55
C GLU A 846 56.07 2.83 17.99
N LEU A 847 55.22 2.49 17.03
CA LEU A 847 53.94 1.82 17.28
C LEU A 847 54.12 0.42 17.88
N THR A 848 55.17 -0.32 17.50
CA THR A 848 55.53 -1.61 18.11
C THR A 848 55.84 -1.45 19.61
N GLN A 849 56.59 -0.41 19.98
CA GLN A 849 56.87 -0.11 21.38
C GLN A 849 55.59 0.28 22.14
N ALA A 850 54.76 1.18 21.59
CA ALA A 850 53.50 1.59 22.20
C ALA A 850 52.53 0.42 22.42
N VAL A 851 52.42 -0.52 21.46
CA VAL A 851 51.62 -1.75 21.58
C VAL A 851 52.16 -2.65 22.70
N ALA A 852 53.49 -2.75 22.88
CA ALA A 852 54.10 -3.54 23.94
C ALA A 852 53.82 -2.95 25.33
N GLU A 853 54.02 -1.65 25.51
CA GLU A 853 53.78 -0.93 26.76
C GLU A 853 52.30 -0.97 27.18
N GLN A 854 51.39 -0.65 26.26
CA GLN A 854 49.95 -0.74 26.49
C GLN A 854 49.49 -2.18 26.74
N GLY A 855 50.12 -3.16 26.08
CA GLY A 855 49.89 -4.58 26.31
C GLY A 855 50.33 -5.07 27.70
N GLU A 856 51.34 -4.44 28.31
CA GLU A 856 51.78 -4.72 29.67
C GLU A 856 50.90 -4.01 30.71
N LYS A 857 50.46 -2.78 30.43
CA LYS A 857 49.47 -2.05 31.25
C LYS A 857 48.16 -2.84 31.40
N VAL A 858 47.62 -3.36 30.30
CA VAL A 858 46.43 -4.23 30.29
C VAL A 858 46.66 -5.54 31.07
N ARG A 859 47.86 -6.12 31.01
CA ARG A 859 48.22 -7.33 31.78
C ARG A 859 48.31 -7.03 33.28
N THR A 860 48.92 -5.92 33.64
CA THR A 860 49.06 -5.45 35.03
C THR A 860 47.71 -5.20 35.68
N LEU A 861 46.80 -4.48 34.99
CA LEU A 861 45.43 -4.23 35.48
C LEU A 861 44.62 -5.52 35.65
N LYS A 862 44.80 -6.52 34.77
CA LYS A 862 44.19 -7.85 34.90
C LYS A 862 44.76 -8.64 36.08
N ALA A 863 46.08 -8.58 36.30
CA ALA A 863 46.73 -9.23 37.44
C ALA A 863 46.29 -8.60 38.79
N GLN A 864 46.11 -7.28 38.82
CA GLN A 864 45.61 -6.52 39.97
C GLN A 864 44.09 -6.65 40.19
N LYS A 865 43.36 -7.37 39.31
CA LYS A 865 41.89 -7.52 39.33
C LYS A 865 41.14 -6.17 39.34
N ALA A 866 41.63 -5.19 38.57
CA ALA A 866 40.96 -3.92 38.37
C ALA A 866 39.54 -4.09 37.79
N GLU A 867 38.70 -3.06 37.90
CA GLU A 867 37.33 -3.13 37.40
C GLU A 867 37.26 -3.42 35.90
N LYS A 868 36.25 -4.20 35.50
CA LYS A 868 36.07 -4.61 34.09
C LYS A 868 35.90 -3.42 33.15
N ALA A 869 35.31 -2.32 33.60
CA ALA A 869 35.18 -1.09 32.81
C ALA A 869 36.54 -0.45 32.51
N VAL A 870 37.40 -0.32 33.53
CA VAL A 870 38.77 0.23 33.37
C VAL A 870 39.61 -0.66 32.45
N ILE A 871 39.53 -1.99 32.62
CA ILE A 871 40.22 -2.93 31.74
C ILE A 871 39.70 -2.86 30.29
N ALA A 872 38.41 -2.58 30.08
CA ALA A 872 37.82 -2.48 28.75
C ALA A 872 38.35 -1.25 27.98
N VAL A 873 38.42 -0.08 28.62
CA VAL A 873 38.97 1.16 28.01
C VAL A 873 40.41 0.94 27.53
N GLU A 874 41.25 0.37 28.39
CA GLU A 874 42.67 0.12 28.09
C GLU A 874 42.87 -0.97 27.00
N VAL A 875 41.92 -1.89 26.86
CA VAL A 875 41.88 -2.89 25.77
C VAL A 875 41.47 -2.27 24.43
N VAL A 876 40.58 -1.27 24.41
CA VAL A 876 40.23 -0.55 23.16
C VAL A 876 41.45 0.20 22.63
N GLN A 877 42.15 0.94 23.48
CA GLN A 877 43.40 1.64 23.10
C GLN A 877 44.48 0.67 22.58
N LEU A 878 44.57 -0.54 23.13
CA LEU A 878 45.49 -1.58 22.65
C LEU A 878 45.11 -2.12 21.26
N LEU A 879 43.83 -2.10 20.89
CA LEU A 879 43.37 -2.53 19.57
C LEU A 879 43.62 -1.42 18.53
N GLU A 880 43.31 -0.17 18.85
CA GLU A 880 43.59 1.00 17.99
C GLU A 880 45.09 1.12 17.66
N LEU A 881 45.98 0.96 18.65
CA LEU A 881 47.43 0.95 18.42
C LEU A 881 47.89 -0.20 17.50
N LYS A 882 47.19 -1.34 17.51
CA LYS A 882 47.48 -2.47 16.62
C LYS A 882 46.97 -2.26 15.21
N GLU A 883 45.83 -1.61 15.02
CA GLU A 883 45.34 -1.21 13.70
C GLU A 883 46.27 -0.16 13.07
N LEU A 884 46.73 0.82 13.85
CA LEU A 884 47.73 1.80 13.41
C LEU A 884 49.07 1.13 13.05
N LEU A 885 49.52 0.15 13.85
CA LEU A 885 50.73 -0.63 13.53
C LEU A 885 50.55 -1.45 12.23
N ALA A 886 49.41 -2.11 12.05
CA ALA A 886 49.12 -2.85 10.82
C ALA A 886 49.15 -1.94 9.59
N LEU A 887 48.54 -0.75 9.67
CA LEU A 887 48.58 0.26 8.63
C LEU A 887 50.02 0.75 8.34
N ALA A 888 50.82 1.02 9.38
CA ALA A 888 52.22 1.43 9.22
C ALA A 888 53.11 0.34 8.60
N GLU A 889 52.84 -0.94 8.91
CA GLU A 889 53.51 -2.11 8.32
C GLU A 889 52.96 -2.49 6.92
N GLY A 890 51.95 -1.79 6.40
CA GLY A 890 51.31 -2.09 5.11
C GLY A 890 50.44 -3.36 5.10
N LYS A 891 50.02 -3.85 6.27
CA LYS A 891 49.15 -5.02 6.44
C LYS A 891 47.70 -4.59 6.60
N SER A 892 46.77 -5.26 5.91
CA SER A 892 45.34 -5.06 6.16
C SER A 892 44.98 -5.54 7.58
N PRO A 893 44.22 -4.75 8.38
CA PRO A 893 43.84 -5.16 9.72
C PRO A 893 42.89 -6.38 9.67
N GLU A 894 43.25 -7.45 10.38
CA GLU A 894 42.41 -8.64 10.50
C GLU A 894 41.19 -8.36 11.41
N PRO A 895 39.98 -8.79 11.03
CA PRO A 895 38.80 -8.65 11.88
C PRO A 895 38.92 -9.52 13.15
N ALA A 896 38.61 -8.94 14.31
CA ALA A 896 38.80 -9.58 15.61
C ALA A 896 38.06 -10.94 15.74
N PRO A 897 38.73 -12.00 16.27
CA PRO A 897 38.15 -13.34 16.32
C PRO A 897 37.00 -13.44 17.33
N GLN A 898 35.80 -13.76 16.83
CA GLN A 898 34.65 -14.07 17.68
C GLN A 898 34.93 -15.34 18.52
N LYS A 899 34.96 -15.19 19.85
CA LYS A 899 35.09 -16.34 20.76
C LYS A 899 33.82 -17.17 20.79
N GLY A 900 33.85 -18.32 20.11
CA GLY A 900 32.89 -19.40 20.36
C GLY A 900 33.02 -19.92 21.80
N LYS A 901 31.89 -20.13 22.48
CA LYS A 901 31.86 -20.89 23.73
C LYS A 901 31.83 -22.38 23.40
N LYS A 902 32.77 -23.13 23.99
CA LYS A 902 32.60 -24.57 24.23
C LYS A 902 31.82 -24.76 25.52
N ASN A 903 30.88 -25.71 25.49
CA ASN A 903 30.01 -26.20 26.56
C ASN A 903 29.02 -25.18 27.14
#